data_AF-A0A6V7H2D1-F1
#
_entry.id   AF-A0A6V7H2D1-F1
#
_cell.length_a   1.000
_cell.length_b   1.000
_cell.length_c   1.000
_cell.angle_alpha   90.00
_cell.angle_beta   90.00
_cell.angle_gamma   90.00
#
_symmetry.space_group_name_H-M   'P 1'
#
loop_
_entity.id
_entity.type
_entity.pdbx_description
1 polymer ?
#
loop_
_entity_poly.entity_id
_entity_poly.type
_entity_poly.pdbx_seq_one_letter_code
_entity_poly.pdbx_strand_id
1 'polypeptide(L)'
;MTPTLPMPAEEELNKMFLELVDELDLTQANRQAVLALPANKKWQIYCSRKGNGTLENGGLRTTDLSGDPEDYINRLRTIANSPFPEEGEEVSNQMRQTEALKTALRTQPHSFVLRFIELDGLNALLQVLGTMDAEAANSNLHTSVIGCLKALMNNSNGRAHVLAHPTAINTISQSLATENIKTKISVLEILGAVCLVPGGHRKVLEAMLHFQQYHSERTRFQSIINDLDKNFGIYKDNLSLKTAIMSFINAVLNYGPGQVTLEFRLHLRYELLMLGIQPIIEKLRKYENETLDRHLDFFEMVRNEDEKELARKFEKEHVDTKSATAMFDLLRRKLSHTAAYPHLLSLLEHCLLLPLDYGSHPQHWLLFDRIVQQIVLQSEGNDTGVTRNPDVAPIEINVKEIVHLLAKEEELVAARKKAEELERENSDMSSRLAKKEQDLARVKERLEKETSMHIETKQRISELQDNLETLSRQINNEKSERKRLEQLVASGSLPDDAKATIKIVEDEVLEKVESKPMPPPPPPPPLAPPPPPCLMPAAPPPMKVEIIKNVPQPSNPLKSFNWSKIPEQKLQGTIWSELDDTKLYNVMDLESIDKIFCAYQKNGVSAEGSIEDLRTLGKNKKTMSVIDSRRAQNCTILLSKLKLSDNEITRTILSMDQQNILHIDMVEQLLKYIPSSEEAALLDIHQKELQSRADCFLYQISKVPHYEQRLRSLHYKKKFAASIAELTPRMRAVLEASRQVARSRRLRKLLELVLALGNYVNRGNARGNACGFRLASLNRLVDTKSSCSKGTTLLHYLVQILESRFREVLDIEEDMPHVRTAARVSMADLQREVANLKNGLQDVQREI
;
A
#
# COMPACT_ATOMS: atom_id res chain seq x y z
N MET A 1 26.75 47.63 -5.78
CA MET A 1 26.74 48.94 -6.47
C MET A 1 25.72 49.83 -5.79
N THR A 2 26.07 51.07 -5.49
CA THR A 2 25.10 52.11 -5.10
C THR A 2 24.23 52.44 -6.32
N PRO A 3 22.89 52.43 -6.22
CA PRO A 3 22.04 52.75 -7.36
C PRO A 3 22.21 54.22 -7.74
N THR A 4 22.52 54.47 -9.02
CA THR A 4 22.74 55.81 -9.59
C THR A 4 21.45 56.57 -9.90
N LEU A 5 20.30 56.00 -9.59
CA LEU A 5 18.97 56.58 -9.76
C LEU A 5 18.36 56.90 -8.38
N PRO A 6 17.71 58.07 -8.22
CA PRO A 6 16.98 58.38 -6.99
C PRO A 6 15.86 57.37 -6.77
N MET A 7 15.65 56.99 -5.51
CA MET A 7 14.58 56.06 -5.14
C MET A 7 13.21 56.74 -5.35
N PRO A 8 12.27 56.14 -6.12
CA PRO A 8 10.94 56.69 -6.31
C PRO A 8 10.11 56.67 -5.02
N ALA A 9 8.95 57.32 -5.03
CA ALA A 9 8.04 57.35 -3.88
C ALA A 9 7.64 55.92 -3.45
N GLU A 10 7.40 55.70 -2.15
CA GLU A 10 7.24 54.34 -1.62
C GLU A 10 6.07 53.56 -2.25
N GLU A 11 4.97 54.23 -2.61
CA GLU A 11 3.84 53.62 -3.34
C GLU A 11 4.24 53.19 -4.77
N GLU A 12 4.96 54.05 -5.49
CA GLU A 12 5.45 53.79 -6.85
C GLU A 12 6.50 52.68 -6.85
N LEU A 13 7.45 52.72 -5.90
CA LEU A 13 8.42 51.66 -5.67
C LEU A 13 7.73 50.33 -5.36
N ASN A 14 6.70 50.32 -4.51
CA ASN A 14 5.95 49.11 -4.19
C ASN A 14 5.22 48.56 -5.41
N LYS A 15 4.66 49.42 -6.28
CA LYS A 15 4.04 48.99 -7.56
C LYS A 15 5.08 48.39 -8.51
N MET A 16 6.17 49.09 -8.79
CA MET A 16 7.26 48.61 -9.66
C MET A 16 7.92 47.32 -9.13
N PHE A 17 7.97 47.17 -7.81
CA PHE A 17 8.48 45.98 -7.16
C PHE A 17 7.48 44.82 -7.14
N LEU A 18 6.16 45.09 -7.08
CA LEU A 18 5.12 44.08 -7.27
C LEU A 18 5.21 43.46 -8.67
N GLU A 19 5.32 44.28 -9.71
CA GLU A 19 5.52 43.83 -11.10
C GLU A 19 6.77 42.92 -11.22
N LEU A 20 7.91 43.34 -10.65
CA LEU A 20 9.13 42.52 -10.59
C LEU A 20 8.96 41.22 -9.80
N VAL A 21 8.18 41.22 -8.72
CA VAL A 21 7.94 40.03 -7.89
C VAL A 21 7.05 39.03 -8.61
N ASP A 22 6.09 39.50 -9.40
CA ASP A 22 5.23 38.66 -10.22
C ASP A 22 5.98 38.07 -11.43
N GLU A 23 7.02 38.75 -11.95
CA GLU A 23 7.98 38.19 -12.91
C GLU A 23 8.87 37.05 -12.36
N LEU A 24 8.88 36.80 -11.05
CA LEU A 24 9.75 35.80 -10.40
C LEU A 24 9.04 34.48 -10.06
N ASP A 25 7.74 34.35 -10.33
CA ASP A 25 6.95 33.11 -10.15
C ASP A 25 7.14 32.43 -8.77
N LEU A 26 7.14 33.26 -7.72
CA LEU A 26 7.44 32.83 -6.35
C LEU A 26 6.23 32.17 -5.67
N THR A 27 6.49 31.17 -4.81
CA THR A 27 5.47 30.61 -3.90
C THR A 27 4.87 31.70 -3.02
N GLN A 28 3.61 31.55 -2.60
CA GLN A 28 2.88 32.59 -1.85
C GLN A 28 3.63 33.08 -0.59
N ALA A 29 4.27 32.16 0.16
CA ALA A 29 5.08 32.51 1.33
C ALA A 29 6.34 33.31 0.96
N ASN A 30 7.04 32.94 -0.13
CA ASN A 30 8.20 33.67 -0.61
C ASN A 30 7.80 35.03 -1.19
N ARG A 31 6.68 35.11 -1.92
CA ARG A 31 6.09 36.36 -2.42
C ARG A 31 5.81 37.33 -1.27
N GLN A 32 5.16 36.87 -0.20
CA GLN A 32 4.92 37.67 1.00
C GLN A 32 6.22 38.12 1.68
N ALA A 33 7.20 37.23 1.86
CA ALA A 33 8.48 37.55 2.48
C ALA A 33 9.28 38.59 1.67
N VAL A 34 9.24 38.53 0.33
CA VAL A 34 9.90 39.49 -0.55
C VAL A 34 9.16 40.83 -0.58
N LEU A 35 7.82 40.83 -0.59
CA LEU A 35 7.02 42.07 -0.50
C LEU A 35 7.12 42.75 0.88
N ALA A 36 7.45 42.03 1.94
CA ALA A 36 7.71 42.56 3.28
C ALA A 36 9.09 43.21 3.45
N LEU A 37 9.93 43.26 2.40
CA LEU A 37 11.25 43.89 2.47
C LEU A 37 11.17 45.43 2.63
N PRO A 38 12.09 46.06 3.40
CA PRO A 38 12.19 47.51 3.47
C PRO A 38 12.45 48.16 2.10
N ALA A 39 11.93 49.36 1.86
CA ALA A 39 12.07 50.12 0.61
C ALA A 39 13.51 50.13 0.06
N ASN A 40 14.50 50.41 0.90
CA ASN A 40 15.91 50.42 0.52
C ASN A 40 16.40 49.09 -0.10
N LYS A 41 15.91 47.94 0.40
CA LYS A 41 16.22 46.62 -0.16
C LYS A 41 15.44 46.35 -1.44
N LYS A 42 14.16 46.74 -1.51
CA LYS A 42 13.34 46.65 -2.73
C LYS A 42 14.00 47.40 -3.89
N TRP A 43 14.44 48.64 -3.65
CA TRP A 43 15.14 49.46 -4.65
C TRP A 43 16.47 48.85 -5.06
N GLN A 44 17.27 48.35 -4.12
CA GLN A 44 18.54 47.66 -4.44
C GLN A 44 18.33 46.43 -5.33
N ILE A 45 17.30 45.61 -5.05
CA ILE A 45 16.95 44.43 -5.85
C ILE A 45 16.45 44.86 -7.24
N TYR A 46 15.57 45.86 -7.31
CA TYR A 46 15.04 46.39 -8.56
C TYR A 46 16.14 46.92 -9.48
N CYS A 47 17.03 47.79 -8.97
CA CYS A 47 18.19 48.28 -9.71
C CYS A 47 19.15 47.16 -10.12
N SER A 48 19.36 46.15 -9.27
CA SER A 48 20.23 45.01 -9.59
C SER A 48 19.68 44.13 -10.72
N ARG A 49 18.35 44.03 -10.89
CA ARG A 49 17.74 43.28 -12.00
C ARG A 49 17.69 44.13 -13.28
N LYS A 50 17.26 45.39 -13.18
CA LYS A 50 17.20 46.33 -14.32
C LYS A 50 18.58 46.62 -14.91
N GLY A 51 19.63 46.68 -14.08
CA GLY A 51 21.02 46.83 -14.52
C GLY A 51 21.54 45.70 -15.41
N ASN A 52 20.93 44.51 -15.39
CA ASN A 52 21.23 43.43 -16.33
C ASN A 52 20.38 43.49 -17.62
N GLY A 53 19.30 44.29 -17.64
CA GLY A 53 18.35 44.37 -18.75
C GLY A 53 18.52 45.58 -19.66
N THR A 54 19.13 46.68 -19.19
CA THR A 54 19.27 47.92 -19.97
C THR A 54 20.68 48.49 -19.94
N LEU A 55 21.49 48.09 -20.92
CA LEU A 55 22.70 48.79 -21.38
C LEU A 55 22.66 48.85 -22.91
N GLU A 56 22.08 49.92 -23.47
CA GLU A 56 22.06 50.18 -24.92
C GLU A 56 23.41 50.69 -25.48
N ASN A 57 24.41 50.93 -24.62
CA ASN A 57 25.71 51.44 -25.02
C ASN A 57 26.82 50.39 -24.89
N GLY A 58 27.14 49.72 -26.00
CA GLY A 58 28.52 49.37 -26.40
C GLY A 58 29.40 48.54 -25.45
N GLY A 59 28.85 47.93 -24.41
CA GLY A 59 29.59 47.10 -23.45
C GLY A 59 29.66 45.64 -23.87
N LEU A 60 30.86 45.06 -23.91
CA LEU A 60 31.14 43.69 -24.30
C LEU A 60 30.25 42.67 -23.54
N ARG A 61 29.24 42.08 -24.20
CA ARG A 61 28.40 41.04 -23.62
C ARG A 61 29.23 39.77 -23.38
N THR A 62 29.43 39.39 -22.12
CA THR A 62 30.16 38.17 -21.72
C THR A 62 29.25 36.93 -21.56
N THR A 63 28.11 36.91 -22.25
CA THR A 63 27.15 35.78 -22.21
C THR A 63 26.55 35.52 -23.59
N ASP A 64 26.78 34.32 -24.15
CA ASP A 64 26.27 33.86 -25.45
C ASP A 64 24.75 33.56 -25.47
N LEU A 65 23.99 34.20 -24.59
CA LEU A 65 22.54 33.99 -24.41
C LEU A 65 21.77 35.05 -25.22
N SER A 66 20.92 34.61 -26.15
CA SER A 66 19.91 35.50 -26.72
C SER A 66 18.85 35.86 -25.67
N GLY A 67 18.30 37.06 -25.81
CA GLY A 67 17.14 37.52 -25.04
C GLY A 67 15.81 37.19 -25.71
N ASP A 68 15.83 36.74 -26.97
CA ASP A 68 14.64 36.42 -27.75
C ASP A 68 14.36 34.89 -27.73
N PRO A 69 13.17 34.44 -27.31
CA PRO A 69 12.77 33.04 -27.46
C PRO A 69 12.77 32.53 -28.91
N GLU A 70 12.47 33.37 -29.89
CA GLU A 70 12.29 32.96 -31.29
C GLU A 70 13.59 32.43 -31.92
N ASP A 71 14.74 33.04 -31.58
CA ASP A 71 16.08 32.56 -31.92
C ASP A 71 16.30 31.09 -31.51
N TYR A 72 15.90 30.74 -30.29
CA TYR A 72 16.08 29.39 -29.76
C TYR A 72 15.12 28.40 -30.41
N ILE A 73 13.88 28.80 -30.65
CA ILE A 73 12.86 27.96 -31.30
C ILE A 73 13.28 27.65 -32.75
N ASN A 74 13.81 28.64 -33.48
CA ASN A 74 14.31 28.42 -34.83
C ASN A 74 15.52 27.47 -34.84
N ARG A 75 16.47 27.59 -33.89
CA ARG A 75 17.58 26.63 -33.73
C ARG A 75 17.10 25.22 -33.41
N LEU A 76 16.11 25.05 -32.52
CA LEU A 76 15.50 23.75 -32.23
C LEU A 76 14.85 23.13 -33.48
N ARG A 77 14.12 23.92 -34.27
CA ARG A 77 13.53 23.48 -35.54
C ARG A 77 14.61 23.08 -36.56
N THR A 78 15.74 23.78 -36.62
CA THR A 78 16.90 23.36 -37.42
C THR A 78 17.44 22.01 -36.96
N ILE A 79 17.61 21.80 -35.65
CA ILE A 79 18.07 20.51 -35.09
C ILE A 79 17.09 19.39 -35.43
N ALA A 80 15.78 19.59 -35.23
CA ALA A 80 14.75 18.57 -35.48
C ALA A 80 14.62 18.15 -36.95
N ASN A 81 14.87 19.08 -37.88
CA ASN A 81 14.68 18.88 -39.33
C ASN A 81 15.98 18.50 -40.07
N SER A 82 17.13 18.46 -39.39
CA SER A 82 18.41 18.07 -39.97
C SER A 82 18.80 16.67 -39.51
N PRO A 83 19.58 15.89 -40.29
CA PRO A 83 20.19 14.67 -39.78
C PRO A 83 21.05 14.97 -38.55
N PHE A 84 21.06 14.07 -37.56
CA PHE A 84 21.98 14.20 -36.43
C PHE A 84 23.41 13.89 -36.90
N PRO A 85 24.40 14.74 -36.61
CA PRO A 85 25.78 14.45 -36.97
C PRO A 85 26.35 13.36 -36.06
N GLU A 86 26.99 12.34 -36.66
CA GLU A 86 27.55 11.18 -35.94
C GLU A 86 28.63 11.62 -34.93
N GLU A 87 29.66 12.35 -35.36
CA GLU A 87 30.65 12.98 -34.47
C GLU A 87 31.13 14.35 -35.00
N GLY A 88 31.49 15.27 -34.10
CA GLY A 88 32.21 16.50 -34.47
C GLY A 88 31.82 17.78 -33.74
N GLU A 89 32.25 18.92 -34.31
CA GLU A 89 31.98 20.25 -33.76
C GLU A 89 30.48 20.63 -33.83
N GLU A 90 29.74 20.11 -34.80
CA GLU A 90 28.31 20.36 -34.96
C GLU A 90 27.48 19.81 -33.79
N VAL A 91 27.72 18.57 -33.34
CA VAL A 91 27.08 18.00 -32.14
C VAL A 91 27.37 18.87 -30.91
N SER A 92 28.60 19.35 -30.78
CA SER A 92 29.01 20.26 -29.71
C SER A 92 28.31 21.63 -29.80
N ASN A 93 28.07 22.13 -31.02
CA ASN A 93 27.31 23.35 -31.25
C ASN A 93 25.83 23.20 -30.92
N GLN A 94 25.18 22.13 -31.38
CA GLN A 94 23.79 21.81 -31.04
C GLN A 94 23.63 21.69 -29.50
N MET A 95 24.51 20.95 -28.83
CA MET A 95 24.51 20.84 -27.37
C MET A 95 24.70 22.19 -26.66
N ARG A 96 25.63 23.04 -27.14
CA ARG A 96 25.83 24.41 -26.59
C ARG A 96 24.58 25.26 -26.74
N GLN A 97 23.90 25.20 -27.88
CA GLN A 97 22.66 25.94 -28.14
C GLN A 97 21.51 25.48 -27.22
N THR A 98 21.39 24.17 -26.97
CA THR A 98 20.37 23.62 -26.06
C THR A 98 20.67 23.93 -24.59
N GLU A 99 21.93 23.86 -24.13
CA GLU A 99 22.30 24.27 -22.76
C GLU A 99 22.12 25.79 -22.54
N ALA A 100 22.30 26.61 -23.60
CA ALA A 100 21.97 28.03 -23.57
C ALA A 100 20.46 28.26 -23.38
N LEU A 101 19.59 27.56 -24.12
CA LEU A 101 18.13 27.63 -23.93
C LEU A 101 17.71 27.19 -22.52
N LYS A 102 18.20 26.04 -22.05
CA LYS A 102 17.98 25.53 -20.69
C LYS A 102 18.39 26.53 -19.62
N THR A 103 19.47 27.27 -19.85
CA THR A 103 19.91 28.34 -18.97
C THR A 103 18.96 29.53 -19.04
N ALA A 104 18.57 29.97 -20.23
CA ALA A 104 17.61 31.06 -20.44
C ALA A 104 16.26 30.79 -19.78
N LEU A 105 15.65 29.62 -20.02
CA LEU A 105 14.38 29.18 -19.41
C LEU A 105 14.41 29.16 -17.87
N ARG A 106 15.60 29.09 -17.25
CA ARG A 106 15.79 29.08 -15.80
C ARG A 106 16.12 30.47 -15.20
N THR A 107 16.70 31.38 -15.98
CA THR A 107 17.27 32.64 -15.44
C THR A 107 16.68 33.93 -16.00
N GLN A 108 16.04 33.87 -17.17
CA GLN A 108 15.31 34.99 -17.76
C GLN A 108 13.99 35.26 -17.00
N PRO A 109 13.39 36.45 -17.15
CA PRO A 109 12.10 36.78 -16.51
C PRO A 109 10.96 35.87 -16.99
N HIS A 110 9.87 35.82 -16.21
CA HIS A 110 8.67 35.03 -16.56
C HIS A 110 8.11 35.33 -17.96
N SER A 111 8.21 36.58 -18.41
CA SER A 111 7.80 37.02 -19.75
C SER A 111 8.54 36.30 -20.89
N PHE A 112 9.81 35.92 -20.72
CA PHE A 112 10.55 35.08 -21.68
C PHE A 112 9.93 33.68 -21.77
N VAL A 113 9.54 33.09 -20.65
CA VAL A 113 8.94 31.75 -20.60
C VAL A 113 7.54 31.76 -21.21
N LEU A 114 6.71 32.78 -20.90
CA LEU A 114 5.42 32.99 -21.56
C LEU A 114 5.57 33.12 -23.07
N ARG A 115 6.50 33.97 -23.53
CA ARG A 115 6.72 34.18 -24.96
C ARG A 115 7.27 32.94 -25.68
N PHE A 116 8.11 32.15 -25.03
CA PHE A 116 8.55 30.84 -25.53
C PHE A 116 7.39 29.85 -25.71
N ILE A 117 6.40 29.88 -24.81
CA ILE A 117 5.18 29.07 -24.89
C ILE A 117 4.27 29.56 -26.03
N GLU A 118 4.02 30.88 -26.12
CA GLU A 118 3.22 31.50 -27.19
C GLU A 118 3.74 31.20 -28.60
N LEU A 119 5.06 31.14 -28.77
CA LEU A 119 5.74 30.84 -30.04
C LEU A 119 5.88 29.33 -30.33
N ASP A 120 5.17 28.50 -29.58
CA ASP A 120 5.12 27.04 -29.71
C ASP A 120 6.47 26.33 -29.47
N GLY A 121 7.30 26.90 -28.58
CA GLY A 121 8.61 26.36 -28.23
C GLY A 121 8.57 24.99 -27.52
N LEU A 122 7.45 24.64 -26.89
CA LEU A 122 7.25 23.29 -26.35
C LEU A 122 7.23 22.24 -27.47
N ASN A 123 6.47 22.47 -28.54
CA ASN A 123 6.44 21.51 -29.66
C ASN A 123 7.80 21.41 -30.36
N ALA A 124 8.56 22.49 -30.46
CA ALA A 124 9.93 22.43 -30.97
C ALA A 124 10.83 21.51 -30.12
N LEU A 125 10.74 21.57 -28.78
CA LEU A 125 11.47 20.65 -27.89
C LEU A 125 11.00 19.19 -28.04
N LEU A 126 9.68 18.96 -28.15
CA LEU A 126 9.13 17.60 -28.31
C LEU A 126 9.45 17.01 -29.68
N GLN A 127 9.48 17.83 -30.74
CA GLN A 127 9.87 17.40 -32.08
C GLN A 127 11.34 16.96 -32.11
N VAL A 128 12.25 17.72 -31.48
CA VAL A 128 13.66 17.31 -31.35
C VAL A 128 13.81 15.97 -30.62
N LEU A 129 13.00 15.70 -29.58
CA LEU A 129 13.01 14.38 -28.92
C LEU A 129 12.45 13.27 -29.82
N GLY A 130 11.37 13.56 -30.56
CA GLY A 130 10.68 12.60 -31.42
C GLY A 130 11.43 12.21 -32.69
N THR A 131 12.40 13.02 -33.15
CA THR A 131 13.21 12.71 -34.34
C THR A 131 14.57 12.08 -34.02
N MET A 132 14.99 11.99 -32.75
CA MET A 132 16.30 11.44 -32.38
C MET A 132 16.50 10.00 -32.87
N ASP A 133 17.64 9.75 -33.51
CA ASP A 133 18.15 8.41 -33.74
C ASP A 133 18.77 7.79 -32.46
N ALA A 134 19.28 6.57 -32.58
CA ALA A 134 19.85 5.83 -31.47
C ALA A 134 21.11 6.48 -30.86
N GLU A 135 21.90 7.24 -31.64
CA GLU A 135 23.12 7.87 -31.15
C GLU A 135 22.79 9.21 -30.47
N ALA A 136 21.99 10.04 -31.12
CA ALA A 136 21.45 11.27 -30.55
C ALA A 136 20.69 11.01 -29.24
N ALA A 137 19.87 9.95 -29.18
CA ALA A 137 19.14 9.55 -27.99
C ALA A 137 20.03 9.07 -26.83
N ASN A 138 21.28 8.66 -27.08
CA ASN A 138 22.26 8.31 -26.03
C ASN A 138 23.21 9.47 -25.69
N SER A 139 23.29 10.48 -26.55
CA SER A 139 24.16 11.65 -26.39
C SER A 139 23.75 12.58 -25.23
N ASN A 140 24.62 13.56 -24.92
CA ASN A 140 24.30 14.64 -23.99
C ASN A 140 23.29 15.66 -24.55
N LEU A 141 23.02 15.67 -25.87
CA LEU A 141 21.99 16.53 -26.48
C LEU A 141 20.61 16.17 -25.91
N HIS A 142 20.28 14.88 -25.88
CA HIS A 142 19.04 14.38 -25.26
C HIS A 142 18.93 14.79 -23.79
N THR A 143 20.02 14.68 -23.01
CA THR A 143 20.06 15.15 -21.61
C THR A 143 19.78 16.66 -21.50
N SER A 144 20.26 17.45 -22.47
CA SER A 144 20.07 18.89 -22.51
C SER A 144 18.63 19.30 -22.86
N VAL A 145 18.00 18.61 -23.83
CA VAL A 145 16.60 18.84 -24.22
C VAL A 145 15.65 18.49 -23.08
N ILE A 146 15.85 17.35 -22.41
CA ILE A 146 15.13 17.01 -21.16
C ILE A 146 15.40 18.05 -20.06
N GLY A 147 16.61 18.59 -19.99
CA GLY A 147 16.97 19.71 -19.13
C GLY A 147 16.17 20.99 -19.43
N CYS A 148 15.88 21.29 -20.70
CA CYS A 148 15.02 22.41 -21.11
C CYS A 148 13.57 22.20 -20.63
N LEU A 149 13.01 21.01 -20.84
CA LEU A 149 11.67 20.66 -20.34
C LEU A 149 11.59 20.74 -18.81
N LYS A 150 12.61 20.26 -18.10
CA LYS A 150 12.70 20.40 -16.63
C LYS A 150 12.76 21.87 -16.20
N ALA A 151 13.50 22.72 -16.92
CA ALA A 151 13.54 24.16 -16.64
C ALA A 151 12.17 24.82 -16.88
N LEU A 152 11.50 24.51 -17.98
CA LEU A 152 10.16 24.98 -18.32
C LEU A 152 9.12 24.58 -17.25
N MET A 153 9.17 23.35 -16.74
CA MET A 153 8.23 22.84 -15.72
C MET A 153 8.48 23.37 -14.30
N ASN A 154 9.63 23.98 -14.03
CA ASN A 154 9.85 24.71 -12.78
C ASN A 154 9.00 25.99 -12.74
N ASN A 155 8.62 26.55 -13.90
CA ASN A 155 7.66 27.64 -13.99
C ASN A 155 6.21 27.14 -13.93
N SER A 156 5.32 27.90 -13.28
CA SER A 156 3.90 27.60 -13.13
C SER A 156 3.17 27.47 -14.48
N ASN A 157 3.30 28.45 -15.36
CA ASN A 157 2.68 28.44 -16.69
C ASN A 157 3.34 27.42 -17.63
N GLY A 158 4.66 27.27 -17.58
CA GLY A 158 5.36 26.21 -18.31
C GLY A 158 4.91 24.80 -17.90
N ARG A 159 4.74 24.54 -16.60
CA ARG A 159 4.18 23.29 -16.08
C ARG A 159 2.73 23.07 -16.50
N ALA A 160 1.89 24.10 -16.42
CA ALA A 160 0.49 24.02 -16.88
C ALA A 160 0.41 23.68 -18.37
N HIS A 161 1.24 24.32 -19.21
CA HIS A 161 1.30 24.07 -20.64
C HIS A 161 1.77 22.65 -20.98
N VAL A 162 2.84 22.16 -20.32
CA VAL A 162 3.33 20.78 -20.49
C VAL A 162 2.28 19.75 -20.05
N LEU A 163 1.51 20.02 -18.99
CA LEU A 163 0.43 19.13 -18.56
C LEU A 163 -0.80 19.19 -19.47
N ALA A 164 -1.11 20.35 -20.05
CA ALA A 164 -2.20 20.50 -21.02
C ALA A 164 -1.88 19.80 -22.35
N HIS A 165 -0.60 19.77 -22.76
CA HIS A 165 -0.20 19.20 -24.05
C HIS A 165 -0.54 17.69 -24.17
N PRO A 166 -1.14 17.22 -25.28
CA PRO A 166 -1.62 15.84 -25.39
C PRO A 166 -0.51 14.78 -25.31
N THR A 167 0.64 15.03 -25.94
CA THR A 167 1.72 14.03 -26.09
C THR A 167 2.94 14.29 -25.22
N ALA A 168 3.04 15.43 -24.53
CA ALA A 168 4.30 15.85 -23.90
C ALA A 168 4.81 14.86 -22.85
N ILE A 169 3.94 14.37 -21.95
CA ILE A 169 4.32 13.40 -20.92
C ILE A 169 4.66 12.04 -21.54
N ASN A 170 4.02 11.66 -22.65
CA ASN A 170 4.31 10.43 -23.39
C ASN A 170 5.69 10.49 -24.07
N THR A 171 6.04 11.63 -24.69
CA THR A 171 7.37 11.83 -25.28
C THR A 171 8.46 11.90 -24.20
N ILE A 172 8.16 12.50 -23.04
CA ILE A 172 9.07 12.48 -21.88
C ILE A 172 9.25 11.04 -21.33
N SER A 173 8.22 10.19 -21.31
CA SER A 173 8.37 8.80 -20.87
C SER A 173 9.15 7.94 -21.87
N GLN A 174 9.01 8.17 -23.18
CA GLN A 174 9.83 7.52 -24.22
C GLN A 174 11.33 7.69 -23.98
N SER A 175 11.75 8.84 -23.45
CA SER A 175 13.15 9.11 -23.08
C SER A 175 13.75 8.18 -22.00
N LEU A 176 12.97 7.31 -21.35
CA LEU A 176 13.49 6.24 -20.50
C LEU A 176 14.22 5.12 -21.28
N ALA A 177 13.98 4.99 -22.59
CA ALA A 177 14.57 3.96 -23.44
C ALA A 177 16.08 4.14 -23.76
N THR A 178 16.64 5.32 -23.49
CA THR A 178 18.09 5.62 -23.61
C THR A 178 18.92 4.76 -22.65
N GLU A 179 20.19 4.49 -22.94
CA GLU A 179 21.15 3.95 -21.95
C GLU A 179 21.84 5.08 -21.14
N ASN A 180 21.60 6.36 -21.47
CA ASN A 180 22.18 7.49 -20.76
C ASN A 180 21.51 7.71 -19.38
N ILE A 181 22.24 7.33 -18.33
CA ILE A 181 21.76 7.40 -16.94
C ILE A 181 21.35 8.83 -16.51
N LYS A 182 22.01 9.89 -17.00
CA LYS A 182 21.65 11.28 -16.63
C LYS A 182 20.29 11.66 -17.20
N THR A 183 20.00 11.22 -18.41
CA THR A 183 18.69 11.38 -19.04
C THR A 183 17.63 10.60 -18.24
N LYS A 184 17.85 9.31 -17.95
CA LYS A 184 16.92 8.50 -17.12
C LYS A 184 16.59 9.15 -15.78
N ILE A 185 17.60 9.60 -15.03
CA ILE A 185 17.41 10.31 -13.75
C ILE A 185 16.52 11.55 -13.95
N SER A 186 16.85 12.39 -14.94
CA SER A 186 16.12 13.64 -15.20
C SER A 186 14.66 13.39 -15.58
N VAL A 187 14.38 12.33 -16.36
CA VAL A 187 13.03 11.90 -16.73
C VAL A 187 12.26 11.38 -15.51
N LEU A 188 12.86 10.51 -14.70
CA LEU A 188 12.24 9.98 -13.47
C LEU A 188 11.93 11.09 -12.46
N GLU A 189 12.79 12.10 -12.33
CA GLU A 189 12.54 13.29 -11.52
C GLU A 189 11.36 14.13 -12.05
N ILE A 190 11.22 14.29 -13.37
CA ILE A 190 10.07 14.97 -13.99
C ILE A 190 8.79 14.18 -13.73
N LEU A 191 8.75 12.89 -14.10
CA LEU A 191 7.55 12.05 -13.95
C LEU A 191 7.15 11.91 -12.47
N GLY A 192 8.13 11.77 -11.58
CA GLY A 192 7.91 11.76 -10.13
C GLY A 192 7.29 13.07 -9.64
N ALA A 193 7.83 14.23 -10.06
CA ALA A 193 7.26 15.54 -9.70
C ALA A 193 5.85 15.76 -10.29
N VAL A 194 5.55 15.23 -11.47
CA VAL A 194 4.21 15.30 -12.08
C VAL A 194 3.18 14.51 -11.26
N CYS A 195 3.55 13.39 -10.64
CA CYS A 195 2.65 12.64 -9.75
C CYS A 195 2.15 13.46 -8.55
N LEU A 196 2.90 14.49 -8.11
CA LEU A 196 2.51 15.37 -7.00
C LEU A 196 1.49 16.45 -7.40
N VAL A 197 1.25 16.66 -8.70
CA VAL A 197 0.37 17.72 -9.23
C VAL A 197 -1.04 17.17 -9.49
N PRO A 198 -2.12 17.92 -9.17
CA PRO A 198 -3.49 17.51 -9.48
C PRO A 198 -3.65 17.10 -10.96
N GLY A 199 -4.23 15.91 -11.20
CA GLY A 199 -4.38 15.33 -12.55
C GLY A 199 -3.09 14.79 -13.20
N GLY A 200 -1.91 15.16 -12.70
CA GLY A 200 -0.62 14.73 -13.25
C GLY A 200 -0.33 13.25 -13.05
N HIS A 201 -0.67 12.70 -11.89
CA HIS A 201 -0.51 11.27 -11.58
C HIS A 201 -1.14 10.34 -12.63
N ARG A 202 -2.39 10.60 -13.04
CA ARG A 202 -3.07 9.84 -14.11
C ARG A 202 -2.31 9.92 -15.43
N LYS A 203 -1.88 11.13 -15.83
CA LYS A 203 -1.09 11.34 -17.05
C LYS A 203 0.24 10.57 -17.04
N VAL A 204 0.87 10.40 -15.88
CA VAL A 204 2.09 9.58 -15.74
C VAL A 204 1.80 8.10 -15.95
N LEU A 205 0.73 7.56 -15.36
CA LEU A 205 0.36 6.15 -15.55
C LEU A 205 -0.07 5.85 -17.00
N GLU A 206 -0.81 6.75 -17.64
CA GLU A 206 -1.11 6.71 -19.08
C GLU A 206 0.17 6.75 -19.93
N ALA A 207 1.11 7.64 -19.61
CA ALA A 207 2.40 7.74 -20.30
C ALA A 207 3.31 6.53 -20.09
N MET A 208 3.21 5.82 -18.96
CA MET A 208 3.92 4.56 -18.74
C MET A 208 3.30 3.40 -19.54
N LEU A 209 1.98 3.40 -19.76
CA LEU A 209 1.32 2.44 -20.66
C LEU A 209 1.66 2.71 -22.13
N HIS A 210 1.78 3.99 -22.52
CA HIS A 210 2.31 4.37 -23.82
C HIS A 210 3.78 3.93 -23.97
N PHE A 211 4.60 4.12 -22.94
CA PHE A 211 5.98 3.64 -22.90
C PHE A 211 6.07 2.12 -23.05
N GLN A 212 5.17 1.36 -22.41
CA GLN A 212 5.09 -0.10 -22.57
C GLN A 212 4.98 -0.52 -24.03
N GLN A 213 4.07 0.12 -24.79
CA GLN A 213 3.88 -0.19 -26.21
C GLN A 213 5.08 0.24 -27.04
N TYR A 214 5.62 1.43 -26.77
CA TYR A 214 6.78 1.98 -27.47
C TYR A 214 8.05 1.14 -27.30
N HIS A 215 8.38 0.73 -26.06
CA HIS A 215 9.55 -0.09 -25.75
C HIS A 215 9.30 -1.60 -25.89
N SER A 216 8.10 -2.00 -26.33
CA SER A 216 7.69 -3.40 -26.47
C SER A 216 7.82 -4.24 -25.18
N GLU A 217 7.53 -3.63 -24.04
CA GLU A 217 7.56 -4.28 -22.72
C GLU A 217 6.30 -5.10 -22.46
N ARG A 218 6.44 -6.17 -21.66
CA ARG A 218 5.30 -6.99 -21.24
C ARG A 218 4.39 -6.26 -20.24
N THR A 219 4.97 -5.35 -19.46
CA THR A 219 4.29 -4.54 -18.44
C THR A 219 5.03 -3.20 -18.30
N ARG A 220 4.28 -2.10 -18.19
CA ARG A 220 4.78 -0.71 -18.14
C ARG A 220 5.90 -0.34 -17.16
N PHE A 221 6.17 -1.15 -16.15
CA PHE A 221 7.25 -0.90 -15.17
C PHE A 221 8.46 -1.83 -15.35
N GLN A 222 8.49 -2.67 -16.40
CA GLN A 222 9.48 -3.73 -16.55
C GLN A 222 10.91 -3.18 -16.64
N SER A 223 11.19 -2.22 -17.53
CA SER A 223 12.55 -1.65 -17.62
C SER A 223 12.95 -0.84 -16.39
N ILE A 224 11.99 -0.19 -15.71
CA ILE A 224 12.26 0.55 -14.46
C ILE A 224 12.74 -0.41 -13.36
N ILE A 225 12.12 -1.58 -13.22
CA ILE A 225 12.55 -2.60 -12.26
C ILE A 225 13.84 -3.30 -12.73
N ASN A 226 14.02 -3.52 -14.03
CA ASN A 226 15.26 -4.05 -14.57
C ASN A 226 16.46 -3.13 -14.27
N ASP A 227 16.35 -1.81 -14.53
CA ASP A 227 17.41 -0.82 -14.22
C ASP A 227 17.71 -0.73 -12.72
N LEU A 228 16.71 -0.98 -11.87
CA LEU A 228 16.87 -1.02 -10.42
C LEU A 228 17.78 -2.19 -9.99
N ASP A 229 17.64 -3.37 -10.61
CA ASP A 229 18.49 -4.54 -10.34
C ASP A 229 19.82 -4.56 -11.15
N LYS A 230 19.86 -3.87 -12.29
CA LYS A 230 20.99 -3.79 -13.25
C LYS A 230 22.25 -3.40 -12.51
N ASN A 231 23.19 -4.34 -12.40
CA ASN A 231 24.40 -4.24 -11.58
C ASN A 231 25.69 -4.51 -12.37
N PHE A 232 25.64 -4.34 -13.69
CA PHE A 232 26.78 -4.50 -14.60
C PHE A 232 27.08 -3.19 -15.35
N GLY A 233 28.32 -3.04 -15.82
CA GLY A 233 28.77 -1.83 -16.52
C GLY A 233 28.52 -0.55 -15.72
N ILE A 234 28.08 0.50 -16.42
CA ILE A 234 27.80 1.84 -15.87
C ILE A 234 26.72 1.88 -14.76
N TYR A 235 25.95 0.81 -14.58
CA TYR A 235 24.85 0.73 -13.61
C TYR A 235 25.28 0.20 -12.22
N LYS A 236 26.41 -0.50 -12.13
CA LYS A 236 26.85 -1.24 -10.93
C LYS A 236 26.87 -0.41 -9.65
N ASP A 237 27.41 0.80 -9.75
CA ASP A 237 27.63 1.72 -8.63
C ASP A 237 26.79 3.02 -8.77
N ASN A 238 25.85 3.08 -9.71
CA ASN A 238 25.04 4.28 -9.95
C ASN A 238 23.82 4.36 -9.01
N LEU A 239 24.12 4.64 -7.74
CA LEU A 239 23.13 4.78 -6.68
C LEU A 239 22.16 5.95 -6.93
N SER A 240 22.55 6.96 -7.72
CA SER A 240 21.69 8.08 -8.11
C SER A 240 20.50 7.63 -8.95
N LEU A 241 20.71 6.75 -9.93
CA LEU A 241 19.61 6.17 -10.72
C LEU A 241 18.68 5.32 -9.86
N LYS A 242 19.26 4.44 -9.03
CA LYS A 242 18.50 3.54 -8.13
C LYS A 242 17.66 4.35 -7.13
N THR A 243 18.19 5.49 -6.66
CA THR A 243 17.46 6.47 -5.83
C THR A 243 16.34 7.15 -6.60
N ALA A 244 16.59 7.61 -7.83
CA ALA A 244 15.57 8.24 -8.68
C ALA A 244 14.41 7.29 -9.01
N ILE A 245 14.71 6.01 -9.30
CA ILE A 245 13.72 4.95 -9.51
C ILE A 245 12.87 4.74 -8.25
N MET A 246 13.50 4.57 -7.08
CA MET A 246 12.75 4.39 -5.83
C MET A 246 11.94 5.63 -5.43
N SER A 247 12.42 6.83 -5.75
CA SER A 247 11.67 8.08 -5.56
C SER A 247 10.43 8.12 -6.49
N PHE A 248 10.59 7.76 -7.76
CA PHE A 248 9.50 7.66 -8.73
C PHE A 248 8.45 6.61 -8.33
N ILE A 249 8.87 5.40 -7.94
CA ILE A 249 7.97 4.33 -7.47
C ILE A 249 7.16 4.79 -6.25
N ASN A 250 7.82 5.45 -5.29
CA ASN A 250 7.13 6.02 -4.13
C ASN A 250 6.17 7.16 -4.53
N ALA A 251 6.49 7.97 -5.53
CA ALA A 251 5.60 9.01 -6.05
C ALA A 251 4.37 8.41 -6.76
N VAL A 252 4.54 7.34 -7.54
CA VAL A 252 3.45 6.65 -8.23
C VAL A 252 2.51 5.91 -7.25
N LEU A 253 3.05 5.29 -6.20
CA LEU A 253 2.23 4.56 -5.22
C LEU A 253 1.45 5.47 -4.27
N ASN A 254 2.03 6.58 -3.83
CA ASN A 254 1.54 7.35 -2.68
C ASN A 254 0.83 8.67 -3.04
N TYR A 255 0.76 9.02 -4.32
CA TYR A 255 0.09 10.25 -4.79
C TYR A 255 -1.09 9.92 -5.70
N GLY A 256 -1.87 10.93 -6.09
CA GLY A 256 -3.11 10.74 -6.85
C GLY A 256 -4.10 9.85 -6.09
N PRO A 257 -4.79 8.90 -6.76
CA PRO A 257 -5.72 7.97 -6.10
C PRO A 257 -5.08 7.15 -4.97
N GLY A 258 -3.76 6.96 -4.98
CA GLY A 258 -3.04 6.27 -3.92
C GLY A 258 -3.16 6.95 -2.55
N GLN A 259 -3.39 8.27 -2.47
CA GLN A 259 -3.55 8.96 -1.18
C GLN A 259 -4.80 8.54 -0.40
N VAL A 260 -5.86 8.15 -1.12
CA VAL A 260 -7.20 7.94 -0.56
C VAL A 260 -7.68 6.49 -0.66
N THR A 261 -7.23 5.75 -1.69
CA THR A 261 -7.75 4.41 -1.98
C THR A 261 -6.69 3.34 -1.70
N LEU A 262 -6.88 2.57 -0.62
CA LEU A 262 -6.03 1.44 -0.28
C LEU A 262 -5.96 0.40 -1.41
N GLU A 263 -7.11 0.09 -2.02
CA GLU A 263 -7.25 -0.88 -3.11
C GLU A 263 -6.33 -0.53 -4.29
N PHE A 264 -6.22 0.77 -4.61
CA PHE A 264 -5.34 1.29 -5.65
C PHE A 264 -3.86 1.15 -5.29
N ARG A 265 -3.47 1.47 -4.03
CA ARG A 265 -2.10 1.25 -3.54
C ARG A 265 -1.72 -0.23 -3.56
N LEU A 266 -2.63 -1.11 -3.15
CA LEU A 266 -2.44 -2.56 -3.15
C LEU A 266 -2.28 -3.11 -4.57
N HIS A 267 -3.10 -2.67 -5.53
CA HIS A 267 -3.00 -3.08 -6.93
C HIS A 267 -1.65 -2.68 -7.55
N LEU A 268 -1.27 -1.40 -7.49
CA LEU A 268 0.01 -0.95 -8.05
C LEU A 268 1.21 -1.60 -7.35
N ARG A 269 1.13 -1.84 -6.03
CA ARG A 269 2.19 -2.55 -5.31
C ARG A 269 2.28 -4.02 -5.74
N TYR A 270 1.14 -4.67 -6.01
CA TYR A 270 1.13 -6.04 -6.53
C TYR A 270 1.81 -6.13 -7.91
N GLU A 271 1.56 -5.18 -8.81
CA GLU A 271 2.26 -5.08 -10.11
C GLU A 271 3.79 -5.03 -9.94
N LEU A 272 4.30 -4.22 -9.00
CA LEU A 272 5.72 -4.11 -8.69
C LEU A 272 6.30 -5.36 -7.99
N LEU A 273 5.51 -6.00 -7.11
CA LEU A 273 5.91 -7.24 -6.44
C LEU A 273 6.02 -8.41 -7.42
N MET A 274 5.13 -8.50 -8.40
CA MET A 274 5.18 -9.49 -9.48
C MET A 274 6.37 -9.31 -10.42
N LEU A 275 6.92 -8.09 -10.52
CA LEU A 275 8.20 -7.81 -11.18
C LEU A 275 9.43 -8.12 -10.32
N GLY A 276 9.26 -8.63 -9.10
CA GLY A 276 10.36 -9.07 -8.25
C GLY A 276 11.06 -7.96 -7.48
N ILE A 277 10.41 -6.83 -7.21
CA ILE A 277 11.02 -5.69 -6.48
C ILE A 277 11.57 -6.07 -5.09
N GLN A 278 11.00 -7.07 -4.41
CA GLN A 278 11.39 -7.40 -3.03
C GLN A 278 12.83 -7.94 -2.90
N PRO A 279 13.27 -9.00 -3.61
CA PRO A 279 14.69 -9.38 -3.66
C PRO A 279 15.64 -8.24 -4.05
N ILE A 280 15.18 -7.34 -4.92
CA ILE A 280 15.96 -6.18 -5.37
C ILE A 280 16.16 -5.21 -4.20
N ILE A 281 15.12 -4.87 -3.44
CA ILE A 281 15.22 -4.04 -2.22
C ILE A 281 16.22 -4.63 -1.21
N GLU A 282 16.18 -5.94 -0.98
CA GLU A 282 17.13 -6.64 -0.09
C GLU A 282 18.58 -6.59 -0.59
N LYS A 283 18.79 -6.60 -1.91
CA LYS A 283 20.09 -6.39 -2.57
C LYS A 283 20.55 -4.94 -2.43
N LEU A 284 19.64 -3.97 -2.57
CA LEU A 284 19.93 -2.54 -2.50
C LEU A 284 20.36 -2.06 -1.10
N ARG A 285 19.81 -2.63 -0.03
CA ARG A 285 20.21 -2.32 1.35
C ARG A 285 21.68 -2.64 1.66
N LYS A 286 22.37 -3.41 0.81
CA LYS A 286 23.80 -3.75 0.96
C LYS A 286 24.74 -2.62 0.51
N TYR A 287 24.23 -1.55 -0.09
CA TYR A 287 25.04 -0.42 -0.59
C TYR A 287 25.21 0.72 0.45
N GLU A 288 24.61 0.63 1.63
CA GLU A 288 24.76 1.57 2.76
C GLU A 288 24.58 3.06 2.38
N ASN A 289 23.57 3.36 1.56
CA ASN A 289 23.33 4.71 1.05
C ASN A 289 22.15 5.38 1.75
N GLU A 290 22.43 6.31 2.66
CA GLU A 290 21.41 6.97 3.48
C GLU A 290 20.22 7.56 2.68
N THR A 291 20.43 8.02 1.43
CA THR A 291 19.35 8.63 0.64
C THR A 291 18.49 7.58 -0.03
N LEU A 292 19.09 6.53 -0.57
CA LEU A 292 18.36 5.37 -1.09
C LEU A 292 17.60 4.66 0.03
N ASP A 293 18.26 4.40 1.17
CA ASP A 293 17.68 3.71 2.32
C ASP A 293 16.44 4.43 2.86
N ARG A 294 16.43 5.77 2.90
CA ARG A 294 15.20 6.55 3.23
C ARG A 294 14.02 6.24 2.30
N HIS A 295 14.25 6.03 1.01
CA HIS A 295 13.19 5.65 0.06
C HIS A 295 12.79 4.17 0.16
N LEU A 296 13.73 3.28 0.52
CA LEU A 296 13.44 1.86 0.80
C LEU A 296 12.62 1.71 2.09
N ASP A 297 12.99 2.45 3.14
CA ASP A 297 12.29 2.49 4.42
C ASP A 297 10.90 3.09 4.28
N PHE A 298 10.74 4.16 3.50
CA PHE A 298 9.42 4.73 3.21
C PHE A 298 8.51 3.74 2.46
N PHE A 299 9.04 3.02 1.46
CA PHE A 299 8.29 1.99 0.73
C PHE A 299 7.79 0.87 1.66
N GLU A 300 8.67 0.33 2.51
CA GLU A 300 8.32 -0.72 3.47
C GLU A 300 7.40 -0.19 4.59
N MET A 301 7.57 1.06 5.04
CA MET A 301 6.69 1.69 6.02
C MET A 301 5.24 1.76 5.50
N VAL A 302 5.02 2.35 4.32
CA VAL A 302 3.69 2.44 3.70
C VAL A 302 3.11 1.05 3.45
N ARG A 303 3.91 0.09 2.99
CA ARG A 303 3.45 -1.30 2.81
C ARG A 303 2.93 -1.90 4.12
N ASN A 304 3.66 -1.73 5.23
CA ASN A 304 3.25 -2.21 6.55
C ASN A 304 2.00 -1.46 7.07
N GLU A 305 1.81 -0.19 6.69
CA GLU A 305 0.59 0.58 6.99
C GLU A 305 -0.61 0.07 6.19
N ASP A 306 -0.44 -0.19 4.90
CA ASP A 306 -1.47 -0.75 4.00
C ASP A 306 -1.89 -2.15 4.44
N GLU A 307 -0.94 -2.98 4.87
CA GLU A 307 -1.20 -4.32 5.41
C GLU A 307 -2.02 -4.25 6.71
N LYS A 308 -1.71 -3.29 7.60
CA LYS A 308 -2.50 -3.01 8.80
C LYS A 308 -3.86 -2.37 8.49
N GLU A 309 -3.99 -1.60 7.42
CA GLU A 309 -5.26 -1.06 6.95
C GLU A 309 -6.16 -2.18 6.42
N LEU A 310 -5.61 -3.07 5.59
CA LEU A 310 -6.29 -4.27 5.11
C LEU A 310 -6.71 -5.18 6.27
N ALA A 311 -5.82 -5.44 7.24
CA ALA A 311 -6.13 -6.27 8.40
C ALA A 311 -7.23 -5.67 9.29
N ARG A 312 -7.25 -4.34 9.45
CA ARG A 312 -8.34 -3.60 10.12
C ARG A 312 -9.70 -3.76 9.41
N LYS A 313 -9.74 -3.78 8.06
CA LYS A 313 -10.99 -4.05 7.30
C LYS A 313 -11.57 -5.46 7.56
N PHE A 314 -10.84 -6.34 8.24
CA PHE A 314 -11.22 -7.72 8.55
C PHE A 314 -11.10 -8.09 10.04
N GLU A 315 -10.94 -7.12 10.93
CA GLU A 315 -10.80 -7.33 12.39
C GLU A 315 -9.68 -8.33 12.77
N LYS A 316 -8.58 -8.34 12.00
CA LYS A 316 -7.39 -9.18 12.26
C LYS A 316 -6.16 -8.31 12.57
N GLU A 317 -5.19 -8.90 13.27
CA GLU A 317 -3.85 -8.29 13.45
C GLU A 317 -3.01 -8.34 12.17
N HIS A 318 -3.19 -9.38 11.34
CA HIS A 318 -2.44 -9.61 10.10
C HIS A 318 -3.29 -10.43 9.10
N VAL A 319 -3.08 -10.18 7.80
CA VAL A 319 -3.66 -10.93 6.70
C VAL A 319 -2.52 -11.51 5.87
N ASP A 320 -2.31 -12.82 5.96
CA ASP A 320 -1.30 -13.51 5.16
C ASP A 320 -1.76 -13.63 3.70
N THR A 321 -1.32 -12.66 2.89
CA THR A 321 -1.59 -12.62 1.43
C THR A 321 -0.73 -13.59 0.62
N LYS A 322 0.19 -14.33 1.26
CA LYS A 322 1.05 -15.33 0.59
C LYS A 322 0.49 -16.76 0.72
N SER A 323 -0.39 -17.01 1.68
CA SER A 323 -1.06 -18.31 1.87
C SER A 323 -2.44 -18.32 1.22
N ALA A 324 -2.58 -19.14 0.16
CA ALA A 324 -3.86 -19.39 -0.49
C ALA A 324 -4.93 -19.89 0.51
N THR A 325 -4.54 -20.75 1.46
CA THR A 325 -5.41 -21.25 2.53
C THR A 325 -5.88 -20.13 3.45
N ALA A 326 -4.97 -19.23 3.88
CA ALA A 326 -5.33 -18.13 4.76
C ALA A 326 -6.26 -17.11 4.09
N MET A 327 -6.02 -16.83 2.80
CA MET A 327 -6.88 -15.98 1.97
C MET A 327 -8.25 -16.64 1.74
N PHE A 328 -8.31 -17.94 1.45
CA PHE A 328 -9.56 -18.67 1.31
C PHE A 328 -10.37 -18.71 2.61
N ASP A 329 -9.75 -19.01 3.75
CA ASP A 329 -10.43 -18.98 5.06
C ASP A 329 -10.96 -17.58 5.41
N LEU A 330 -10.25 -16.52 4.99
CA LEU A 330 -10.71 -15.14 5.16
C LEU A 330 -11.93 -14.83 4.26
N LEU A 331 -11.87 -15.20 2.98
CA LEU A 331 -13.00 -15.04 2.04
C LEU A 331 -14.22 -15.85 2.48
N ARG A 332 -14.02 -17.11 2.92
CA ARG A 332 -15.09 -17.97 3.45
C ARG A 332 -15.79 -17.31 4.64
N ARG A 333 -15.04 -16.78 5.61
CA ARG A 333 -15.60 -16.04 6.77
C ARG A 333 -16.29 -14.74 6.37
N LYS A 334 -15.74 -13.99 5.41
CA LYS A 334 -16.34 -12.74 4.91
C LYS A 334 -17.71 -12.99 4.29
N LEU A 335 -17.85 -14.10 3.56
CA LEU A 335 -19.03 -14.35 2.72
C LEU A 335 -20.04 -15.34 3.31
N SER A 336 -19.70 -16.17 4.30
CA SER A 336 -20.54 -17.30 4.78
C SER A 336 -21.95 -16.95 5.26
N HIS A 337 -22.22 -15.69 5.58
CA HIS A 337 -23.55 -15.20 6.01
C HIS A 337 -24.12 -14.16 5.05
N THR A 338 -23.72 -14.19 3.78
CA THR A 338 -24.14 -13.23 2.74
C THR A 338 -24.74 -13.95 1.53
N ALA A 339 -25.61 -13.26 0.78
CA ALA A 339 -26.13 -13.75 -0.50
C ALA A 339 -25.02 -14.00 -1.54
N ALA A 340 -23.80 -13.50 -1.34
CA ALA A 340 -22.65 -13.71 -2.21
C ALA A 340 -21.92 -15.06 -1.97
N TYR A 341 -22.26 -15.84 -0.94
CA TYR A 341 -21.61 -17.13 -0.69
C TYR A 341 -21.79 -18.17 -1.82
N PRO A 342 -22.99 -18.36 -2.42
CA PRO A 342 -23.14 -19.27 -3.57
C PRO A 342 -22.34 -18.81 -4.79
N HIS A 343 -22.17 -17.49 -4.98
CA HIS A 343 -21.34 -16.96 -6.05
C HIS A 343 -19.85 -17.22 -5.83
N LEU A 344 -19.36 -17.20 -4.57
CA LEU A 344 -17.99 -17.64 -4.24
C LEU A 344 -17.78 -19.12 -4.61
N LEU A 345 -18.72 -20.00 -4.24
CA LEU A 345 -18.64 -21.42 -4.59
C LEU A 345 -18.62 -21.63 -6.10
N SER A 346 -19.53 -20.97 -6.83
CA SER A 346 -19.58 -21.04 -8.28
C SER A 346 -18.30 -20.52 -8.95
N LEU A 347 -17.71 -19.42 -8.45
CA LEU A 347 -16.41 -18.93 -8.93
C LEU A 347 -15.30 -19.97 -8.74
N LEU A 348 -15.26 -20.64 -7.59
CA LEU A 348 -14.26 -21.68 -7.30
C LEU A 348 -14.45 -22.92 -8.17
N GLU A 349 -15.70 -23.34 -8.41
CA GLU A 349 -16.04 -24.41 -9.36
C GLU A 349 -15.52 -24.06 -10.77
N HIS A 350 -15.76 -22.84 -11.25
CA HIS A 350 -15.23 -22.39 -12.54
C HIS A 350 -13.69 -22.28 -12.56
N CYS A 351 -13.05 -21.90 -11.45
CA CYS A 351 -11.59 -21.94 -11.33
C CYS A 351 -11.01 -23.36 -11.45
N LEU A 352 -11.74 -24.41 -11.02
CA LEU A 352 -11.33 -25.81 -11.23
C LEU A 352 -11.45 -26.24 -12.71
N LEU A 353 -12.30 -25.57 -13.49
CA LEU A 353 -12.52 -25.83 -14.92
C LEU A 353 -11.58 -25.02 -15.84
N LEU A 354 -10.81 -24.06 -15.32
CA LEU A 354 -9.86 -23.30 -16.12
C LEU A 354 -8.76 -24.23 -16.67
N PRO A 355 -8.38 -24.10 -17.96
CA PRO A 355 -7.39 -25.00 -18.57
C PRO A 355 -6.07 -25.06 -17.79
N LEU A 356 -5.69 -26.28 -17.42
CA LEU A 356 -4.44 -26.60 -16.71
C LEU A 356 -3.28 -26.92 -17.66
N ASP A 357 -3.45 -26.70 -18.97
CA ASP A 357 -2.60 -27.26 -20.01
C ASP A 357 -1.11 -27.17 -19.69
N TYR A 358 -0.46 -28.33 -19.66
CA TYR A 358 0.97 -28.53 -19.37
C TYR A 358 1.91 -27.90 -20.43
N GLY A 359 1.38 -27.01 -21.27
CA GLY A 359 2.07 -26.23 -22.30
C GLY A 359 1.85 -24.72 -22.12
N SER A 360 2.78 -24.07 -21.42
CA SER A 360 3.27 -22.70 -21.69
C SER A 360 2.35 -21.48 -21.50
N HIS A 361 1.03 -21.62 -21.32
CA HIS A 361 0.10 -20.50 -21.53
C HIS A 361 -0.92 -20.21 -20.40
N PRO A 362 -0.52 -19.45 -19.35
CA PRO A 362 -1.41 -19.04 -18.26
C PRO A 362 -2.41 -17.91 -18.64
N GLN A 363 -2.63 -17.64 -19.93
CA GLN A 363 -3.45 -16.51 -20.42
C GLN A 363 -4.86 -16.48 -19.82
N HIS A 364 -5.52 -17.62 -19.65
CA HIS A 364 -6.86 -17.70 -19.04
C HIS A 364 -6.86 -17.25 -17.57
N TRP A 365 -5.87 -17.70 -16.80
CA TRP A 365 -5.67 -17.28 -15.41
C TRP A 365 -5.28 -15.80 -15.30
N LEU A 366 -4.44 -15.30 -16.21
CA LEU A 366 -4.09 -13.88 -16.29
C LEU A 366 -5.29 -13.00 -16.68
N LEU A 367 -6.17 -13.47 -17.58
CA LEU A 367 -7.39 -12.77 -17.94
C LEU A 367 -8.35 -12.70 -16.75
N PHE A 368 -8.55 -13.82 -16.05
CA PHE A 368 -9.37 -13.87 -14.83
C PHE A 368 -8.84 -12.91 -13.75
N ASP A 369 -7.54 -12.94 -13.47
CA ASP A 369 -6.85 -12.02 -12.55
C ASP A 369 -7.07 -10.54 -12.93
N ARG A 370 -6.92 -10.19 -14.22
CA ARG A 370 -7.19 -8.82 -14.70
C ARG A 370 -8.66 -8.39 -14.57
N ILE A 371 -9.62 -9.29 -14.80
CA ILE A 371 -11.05 -9.02 -14.60
C ILE A 371 -11.34 -8.76 -13.11
N VAL A 372 -10.80 -9.59 -12.21
CA VAL A 372 -11.00 -9.44 -10.75
C VAL A 372 -10.35 -8.13 -10.26
N GLN A 373 -9.13 -7.81 -10.69
CA GLN A 373 -8.48 -6.53 -10.36
C GLN A 373 -9.32 -5.32 -10.82
N GLN A 374 -9.86 -5.37 -12.04
CA GLN A 374 -10.75 -4.33 -12.57
C GLN A 374 -12.01 -4.14 -11.72
N ILE A 375 -12.69 -5.24 -11.36
CA ILE A 375 -13.90 -5.20 -10.52
C ILE A 375 -13.61 -4.54 -9.15
N VAL A 376 -12.45 -4.81 -8.56
CA VAL A 376 -12.04 -4.25 -7.25
C VAL A 376 -11.68 -2.76 -7.32
N LEU A 377 -11.24 -2.26 -8.47
CA LEU A 377 -10.76 -0.88 -8.64
C LEU A 377 -11.83 0.11 -9.14
N GLN A 378 -12.94 -0.38 -9.72
CA GLN A 378 -14.06 0.45 -10.14
C GLN A 378 -14.89 0.92 -8.93
N SER A 379 -14.47 2.02 -8.28
CA SER A 379 -15.22 2.68 -7.20
C SER A 379 -16.13 3.80 -7.71
N GLU A 380 -17.13 4.18 -6.90
CA GLU A 380 -18.34 4.91 -7.35
C GLU A 380 -18.12 6.31 -7.96
N GLY A 381 -16.95 6.93 -7.72
CA GLY A 381 -16.69 8.36 -7.96
C GLY A 381 -15.91 8.76 -9.21
N ASN A 382 -15.46 7.83 -10.06
CA ASN A 382 -14.70 8.17 -11.29
C ASN A 382 -15.62 8.56 -12.47
N ASP A 383 -16.40 9.62 -12.29
CA ASP A 383 -17.32 10.14 -13.30
C ASP A 383 -16.65 11.23 -14.17
N THR A 384 -16.03 10.80 -15.28
CA THR A 384 -15.93 11.59 -16.53
C THR A 384 -15.81 10.62 -17.71
N GLY A 385 -16.91 10.38 -18.43
CA GLY A 385 -16.98 9.41 -19.53
C GLY A 385 -16.24 9.80 -20.83
N VAL A 386 -14.97 10.20 -20.75
CA VAL A 386 -14.19 10.75 -21.89
C VAL A 386 -12.81 10.09 -22.06
N THR A 387 -12.29 9.33 -21.09
CA THR A 387 -11.02 8.57 -21.27
C THR A 387 -11.03 7.21 -20.59
N ARG A 388 -10.72 6.16 -21.36
CA ARG A 388 -10.50 4.79 -20.89
C ARG A 388 -9.29 4.76 -19.94
N ASN A 389 -9.53 4.78 -18.63
CA ASN A 389 -8.48 4.68 -17.63
C ASN A 389 -8.01 3.22 -17.49
N PRO A 390 -6.81 2.83 -17.96
CA PRO A 390 -6.45 1.41 -18.01
C PRO A 390 -6.01 0.85 -16.65
N ASP A 391 -5.80 1.71 -15.65
CA ASP A 391 -5.63 1.33 -14.24
C ASP A 391 -6.93 0.90 -13.54
N VAL A 392 -8.08 1.15 -14.18
CA VAL A 392 -9.42 0.92 -13.61
C VAL A 392 -10.33 0.13 -14.56
N ALA A 393 -10.09 0.19 -15.87
CA ALA A 393 -10.85 -0.51 -16.90
C ALA A 393 -9.96 -0.98 -18.06
N PRO A 394 -9.07 -1.98 -17.86
CA PRO A 394 -8.34 -2.62 -18.96
C PRO A 394 -9.28 -3.27 -19.99
N ILE A 395 -10.44 -3.79 -19.58
CA ILE A 395 -11.45 -4.46 -20.42
C ILE A 395 -12.74 -3.62 -20.44
N GLU A 396 -13.50 -3.61 -21.55
CA GLU A 396 -14.80 -2.94 -21.63
C GLU A 396 -15.89 -3.71 -20.87
N ILE A 397 -15.87 -3.57 -19.54
CA ILE A 397 -16.90 -4.04 -18.62
C ILE A 397 -17.25 -2.87 -17.71
N ASN A 398 -18.45 -2.30 -17.90
CA ASN A 398 -19.02 -1.29 -17.01
C ASN A 398 -19.63 -1.98 -15.80
N VAL A 399 -18.80 -2.34 -14.81
CA VAL A 399 -19.23 -3.12 -13.65
C VAL A 399 -20.31 -2.37 -12.86
N LYS A 400 -20.25 -1.03 -12.80
CA LYS A 400 -21.26 -0.19 -12.14
C LYS A 400 -22.64 -0.32 -12.79
N GLU A 401 -22.71 -0.26 -14.13
CA GLU A 401 -23.96 -0.43 -14.88
C GLU A 401 -24.48 -1.87 -14.77
N ILE A 402 -23.61 -2.87 -14.86
CA ILE A 402 -23.99 -4.28 -14.71
C ILE A 402 -24.52 -4.57 -13.29
N VAL A 403 -23.84 -4.10 -12.24
CA VAL A 403 -24.30 -4.24 -10.84
C VAL A 403 -25.63 -3.52 -10.62
N HIS A 404 -25.82 -2.33 -11.19
CA HIS A 404 -27.08 -1.60 -11.12
C HIS A 404 -28.21 -2.33 -11.87
N LEU A 405 -27.92 -2.93 -13.03
CA LEU A 405 -28.88 -3.76 -13.77
C LEU A 405 -29.27 -5.03 -12.99
N LEU A 406 -28.30 -5.72 -12.39
CA LEU A 406 -28.54 -6.91 -11.57
C LEU A 406 -29.35 -6.60 -10.31
N ALA A 407 -29.03 -5.51 -9.61
CA ALA A 407 -29.81 -5.06 -8.44
C ALA A 407 -31.26 -4.72 -8.83
N LYS A 408 -31.45 -4.04 -9.97
CA LYS A 408 -32.78 -3.73 -10.52
C LYS A 408 -33.54 -4.98 -10.98
N GLU A 409 -32.83 -5.99 -11.48
CA GLU A 409 -33.42 -7.29 -11.81
C GLU A 409 -33.90 -8.02 -10.57
N GLU A 410 -33.13 -8.03 -9.47
CA GLU A 410 -33.52 -8.61 -8.18
C GLU A 410 -34.75 -7.90 -7.58
N GLU A 411 -34.79 -6.56 -7.60
CA GLU A 411 -35.98 -5.77 -7.22
C GLU A 411 -37.21 -6.14 -8.07
N LEU A 412 -37.04 -6.31 -9.39
CA LEU A 412 -38.12 -6.62 -10.32
C LEU A 412 -38.63 -8.05 -10.13
N VAL A 413 -37.76 -9.01 -9.85
CA VAL A 413 -38.11 -10.39 -9.49
C VAL A 413 -38.87 -10.42 -8.14
N ALA A 414 -38.41 -9.68 -7.14
CA ALA A 414 -39.11 -9.57 -5.86
C ALA A 414 -40.50 -8.92 -6.03
N ALA A 415 -40.62 -7.87 -6.83
CA ALA A 415 -41.89 -7.22 -7.16
C ALA A 415 -42.84 -8.15 -7.92
N ARG A 416 -42.35 -8.92 -8.91
CA ARG A 416 -43.13 -9.95 -9.61
C ARG A 416 -43.66 -11.02 -8.67
N LYS A 417 -42.79 -11.59 -7.82
CA LYS A 417 -43.19 -12.63 -6.88
C LYS A 417 -44.28 -12.16 -5.91
N LYS A 418 -44.17 -10.91 -5.43
CA LYS A 418 -45.19 -10.27 -4.60
C LYS A 418 -46.50 -10.02 -5.37
N ALA A 419 -46.42 -9.68 -6.66
CA ALA A 419 -47.61 -9.55 -7.50
C ALA A 419 -48.30 -10.91 -7.73
N GLU A 420 -47.54 -11.98 -7.99
CA GLU A 420 -48.07 -13.35 -8.10
C GLU A 420 -48.74 -13.84 -6.81
N GLU A 421 -48.19 -13.53 -5.63
CA GLU A 421 -48.82 -13.80 -4.33
C GLU A 421 -50.15 -13.04 -4.18
N LEU A 422 -50.17 -11.73 -4.50
CA LEU A 422 -51.38 -10.91 -4.44
C LEU A 422 -52.45 -11.35 -5.46
N GLU A 423 -52.07 -11.75 -6.67
CA GLU A 423 -53.00 -12.34 -7.65
C GLU A 423 -53.58 -13.66 -7.14
N ARG A 424 -52.76 -14.49 -6.49
CA ARG A 424 -53.21 -15.76 -5.92
C ARG A 424 -54.20 -15.54 -4.77
N GLU A 425 -53.90 -14.62 -3.84
CA GLU A 425 -54.82 -14.21 -2.78
C GLU A 425 -56.13 -13.64 -3.34
N ASN A 426 -56.04 -12.76 -4.35
CA ASN A 426 -57.22 -12.18 -4.98
C ASN A 426 -58.08 -13.23 -5.72
N SER A 427 -57.46 -14.25 -6.31
CA SER A 427 -58.16 -15.38 -6.93
C SER A 427 -58.89 -16.26 -5.91
N ASP A 428 -58.28 -16.55 -4.76
CA ASP A 428 -58.91 -17.29 -3.68
C ASP A 428 -60.06 -16.49 -3.06
N MET A 429 -59.83 -15.20 -2.76
CA MET A 429 -60.87 -14.28 -2.28
C MET A 429 -62.05 -14.17 -3.26
N SER A 430 -61.80 -14.07 -4.56
CA SER A 430 -62.84 -14.07 -5.59
C SER A 430 -63.61 -15.40 -5.63
N SER A 431 -62.92 -16.53 -5.48
CA SER A 431 -63.58 -17.85 -5.43
C SER A 431 -64.49 -18.00 -4.19
N ARG A 432 -64.06 -17.46 -3.05
CA ARG A 432 -64.84 -17.42 -1.80
C ARG A 432 -66.07 -16.51 -1.95
N LEU A 433 -65.91 -15.37 -2.63
CA LEU A 433 -67.00 -14.44 -2.95
C LEU A 433 -68.06 -15.11 -3.85
N ALA A 434 -67.65 -15.68 -4.98
CA ALA A 434 -68.56 -16.39 -5.89
C ALA A 434 -69.31 -17.55 -5.19
N LYS A 435 -68.65 -18.27 -4.28
CA LYS A 435 -69.28 -19.32 -3.48
C LYS A 435 -70.31 -18.75 -2.49
N LYS A 436 -70.00 -17.63 -1.84
CA LYS A 436 -70.93 -16.90 -0.96
C LYS A 436 -72.13 -16.33 -1.74
N GLU A 437 -71.93 -15.83 -2.95
CA GLU A 437 -73.01 -15.38 -3.84
C GLU A 437 -73.92 -16.53 -4.27
N GLN A 438 -73.35 -17.70 -4.60
CA GLN A 438 -74.12 -18.90 -4.93
C GLN A 438 -74.96 -19.39 -3.74
N ASP A 439 -74.39 -19.41 -2.53
CA ASP A 439 -75.13 -19.78 -1.32
C ASP A 439 -76.21 -18.74 -0.98
N LEU A 440 -75.95 -17.44 -1.17
CA LEU A 440 -76.94 -16.38 -1.00
C LEU A 440 -78.10 -16.52 -1.99
N ALA A 441 -77.82 -16.84 -3.26
CA ALA A 441 -78.85 -17.08 -4.28
C ALA A 441 -79.74 -18.27 -3.91
N ARG A 442 -79.16 -19.36 -3.39
CA ARG A 442 -79.93 -20.53 -2.89
C ARG A 442 -80.80 -20.19 -1.69
N VAL A 443 -80.32 -19.36 -0.76
CA VAL A 443 -81.11 -18.88 0.38
C VAL A 443 -82.27 -18.00 -0.11
N LYS A 444 -82.02 -17.12 -1.09
CA LYS A 444 -83.05 -16.28 -1.71
C LYS A 444 -84.13 -17.11 -2.40
N GLU A 445 -83.76 -18.10 -3.20
CA GLU A 445 -84.72 -19.00 -3.88
C GLU A 445 -85.57 -19.80 -2.87
N ARG A 446 -84.98 -20.26 -1.76
CA ARG A 446 -85.73 -20.90 -0.67
C ARG A 446 -86.73 -19.93 -0.03
N LEU A 447 -86.29 -18.71 0.28
CA LEU A 447 -87.14 -17.68 0.88
C LEU A 447 -88.29 -17.29 -0.06
N GLU A 448 -88.05 -17.16 -1.37
CA GLU A 448 -89.09 -16.89 -2.38
C GLU A 448 -90.13 -18.03 -2.45
N LYS A 449 -89.69 -19.30 -2.38
CA LYS A 449 -90.59 -20.47 -2.31
C LYS A 449 -91.39 -20.52 -1.02
N GLU A 450 -90.74 -20.31 0.13
CA GLU A 450 -91.39 -20.27 1.45
C GLU A 450 -92.41 -19.13 1.54
N THR A 451 -92.06 -17.94 1.04
CA THR A 451 -92.99 -16.80 0.92
C THR A 451 -94.19 -17.14 0.04
N SER A 452 -93.97 -17.84 -1.08
CA SER A 452 -95.06 -18.26 -1.99
C SER A 452 -96.01 -19.26 -1.31
N MET A 453 -95.48 -20.28 -0.63
CA MET A 453 -96.29 -21.22 0.17
C MET A 453 -97.03 -20.51 1.31
N HIS A 454 -96.44 -19.48 1.91
CA HIS A 454 -97.11 -18.66 2.93
C HIS A 454 -98.26 -17.84 2.35
N ILE A 455 -98.14 -17.33 1.12
CA ILE A 455 -99.23 -16.64 0.42
C ILE A 455 -100.37 -17.62 0.10
N GLU A 456 -100.06 -18.81 -0.44
CA GLU A 456 -101.07 -19.84 -0.72
C GLU A 456 -101.79 -20.32 0.54
N THR A 457 -101.07 -20.59 1.64
CA THR A 457 -101.69 -20.98 2.91
C THR A 457 -102.54 -19.84 3.50
N LYS A 458 -102.11 -18.58 3.36
CA LYS A 458 -102.90 -17.42 3.79
C LYS A 458 -104.18 -17.24 2.96
N GLN A 459 -104.12 -17.48 1.65
CA GLN A 459 -105.32 -17.55 0.80
C GLN A 459 -106.25 -18.68 1.23
N ARG A 460 -105.72 -19.89 1.46
CA ARG A 460 -106.49 -21.04 1.96
C ARG A 460 -107.18 -20.76 3.29
N ILE A 461 -106.50 -20.05 4.20
CA ILE A 461 -107.07 -19.63 5.49
C ILE A 461 -108.20 -18.61 5.27
N SER A 462 -108.04 -17.66 4.34
CA SER A 462 -109.11 -16.71 3.99
C SER A 462 -110.33 -17.42 3.41
N GLU A 463 -110.14 -18.36 2.47
CA GLU A 463 -111.22 -19.19 1.93
C GLU A 463 -111.92 -20.01 3.01
N LEU A 464 -111.17 -20.58 3.97
CA LEU A 464 -111.73 -21.31 5.10
C LEU A 464 -112.46 -20.38 6.10
N GLN A 465 -112.02 -19.12 6.25
CA GLN A 465 -112.72 -18.10 7.03
C GLN A 465 -114.05 -17.69 6.38
N ASP A 466 -114.07 -17.44 5.06
CA ASP A 466 -115.30 -17.15 4.31
C ASP A 466 -116.29 -18.34 4.34
N ASN A 467 -115.78 -19.57 4.24
CA ASN A 467 -116.56 -20.79 4.41
C ASN A 467 -117.08 -20.95 5.86
N LEU A 468 -116.29 -20.58 6.88
CA LEU A 468 -116.74 -20.56 8.27
C LEU A 468 -117.80 -19.46 8.52
N GLU A 469 -117.68 -18.29 7.90
CA GLU A 469 -118.70 -17.24 7.98
C GLU A 469 -120.02 -17.67 7.32
N THR A 470 -119.95 -18.32 6.15
CA THR A 470 -121.15 -18.83 5.46
C THR A 470 -121.79 -19.99 6.20
N LEU A 471 -121.02 -20.95 6.72
CA LEU A 471 -121.54 -21.98 7.64
C LEU A 471 -122.08 -21.37 8.93
N SER A 472 -121.45 -20.34 9.50
CA SER A 472 -121.94 -19.64 10.70
C SER A 472 -123.28 -18.93 10.43
N ARG A 473 -123.46 -18.34 9.23
CA ARG A 473 -124.75 -17.81 8.78
C ARG A 473 -125.80 -18.92 8.59
N GLN A 474 -125.43 -20.06 8.00
CA GLN A 474 -126.32 -21.23 7.89
C GLN A 474 -126.72 -21.76 9.27
N ILE A 475 -125.76 -21.94 10.19
CA ILE A 475 -126.00 -22.36 11.57
C ILE A 475 -126.84 -21.32 12.33
N ASN A 476 -126.69 -20.03 12.08
CA ASN A 476 -127.56 -19.01 12.69
C ASN A 476 -128.97 -19.00 12.09
N ASN A 477 -129.12 -19.27 10.79
CA ASN A 477 -130.42 -19.49 10.17
C ASN A 477 -131.10 -20.75 10.71
N GLU A 478 -130.40 -21.88 10.78
CA GLU A 478 -130.87 -23.12 11.42
C GLU A 478 -131.13 -22.93 12.92
N LYS A 479 -130.33 -22.14 13.65
CA LYS A 479 -130.64 -21.76 15.03
C LYS A 479 -131.88 -20.89 15.13
N SER A 480 -132.19 -20.06 14.12
CA SER A 480 -133.41 -19.26 14.09
C SER A 480 -134.66 -20.09 13.76
N GLU A 481 -134.55 -21.04 12.82
CA GLU A 481 -135.55 -22.09 12.59
C GLU A 481 -135.72 -22.97 13.82
N ARG A 482 -134.62 -23.39 14.44
CA ARG A 482 -134.62 -24.15 15.68
C ARG A 482 -135.22 -23.35 16.83
N LYS A 483 -135.06 -22.02 16.90
CA LYS A 483 -135.74 -21.17 17.88
C LYS A 483 -137.25 -21.09 17.62
N ARG A 484 -137.65 -21.07 16.34
CA ARG A 484 -139.06 -21.13 15.90
C ARG A 484 -139.68 -22.51 16.18
N LEU A 485 -138.90 -23.59 16.06
CA LEU A 485 -139.27 -24.96 16.41
C LEU A 485 -139.22 -25.19 17.93
N GLU A 486 -138.32 -24.56 18.67
CA GLU A 486 -138.25 -24.58 20.14
C GLU A 486 -139.39 -23.77 20.75
N GLN A 487 -139.89 -22.71 20.08
CA GLN A 487 -141.18 -22.10 20.42
C GLN A 487 -142.38 -23.03 20.17
N LEU A 488 -142.29 -23.96 19.21
CA LEU A 488 -143.30 -25.00 19.00
C LEU A 488 -143.15 -26.16 20.02
N VAL A 489 -141.94 -26.48 20.46
CA VAL A 489 -141.63 -27.55 21.43
C VAL A 489 -141.76 -27.09 22.89
N ALA A 490 -141.74 -25.78 23.16
CA ALA A 490 -142.08 -25.19 24.47
C ALA A 490 -143.56 -25.44 24.89
N SER A 491 -144.38 -26.04 24.02
CA SER A 491 -145.71 -26.59 24.36
C SER A 491 -145.66 -27.97 25.06
N GLY A 492 -144.46 -28.56 25.22
CA GLY A 492 -144.15 -29.53 26.26
C GLY A 492 -144.00 -31.00 25.83
N SER A 493 -142.77 -31.53 25.97
CA SER A 493 -142.47 -32.85 26.57
C SER A 493 -140.95 -33.09 26.68
N LEU A 494 -140.47 -33.20 27.93
CA LEU A 494 -139.40 -34.04 28.52
C LEU A 494 -138.30 -34.72 27.63
N PRO A 495 -137.13 -35.11 28.20
CA PRO A 495 -136.32 -34.48 29.26
C PRO A 495 -134.78 -34.54 29.03
N ASP A 496 -134.04 -33.92 29.97
CA ASP A 496 -132.63 -34.11 30.41
C ASP A 496 -131.64 -35.03 29.66
N ASP A 497 -130.39 -34.56 29.46
CA ASP A 497 -129.25 -35.04 30.29
C ASP A 497 -127.95 -34.18 30.24
N ALA A 498 -127.11 -34.39 31.26
CA ALA A 498 -125.64 -34.14 31.36
C ALA A 498 -125.01 -32.71 31.46
N LYS A 499 -124.11 -32.59 32.44
CA LYS A 499 -123.03 -31.59 32.68
C LYS A 499 -121.82 -32.39 33.24
N ALA A 500 -120.53 -32.03 33.15
CA ALA A 500 -119.86 -30.83 32.64
C ALA A 500 -118.32 -31.05 32.52
N THR A 501 -117.69 -30.38 31.53
CA THR A 501 -116.50 -29.48 31.67
C THR A 501 -115.17 -30.06 32.20
N ILE A 502 -114.09 -30.22 31.40
CA ILE A 502 -113.16 -29.22 30.80
C ILE A 502 -112.26 -28.49 31.81
N LYS A 503 -110.95 -28.42 31.53
CA LYS A 503 -110.07 -27.26 31.80
C LYS A 503 -108.99 -27.15 30.70
N ILE A 504 -108.55 -25.91 30.45
CA ILE A 504 -107.73 -25.42 29.31
C ILE A 504 -106.53 -24.61 29.94
N VAL A 505 -105.71 -23.93 29.12
CA VAL A 505 -104.85 -22.74 29.42
C VAL A 505 -103.40 -23.08 29.83
N GLU A 506 -102.30 -22.56 29.24
CA GLU A 506 -102.02 -21.65 28.08
C GLU A 506 -100.50 -21.70 27.68
N ASP A 507 -100.14 -21.32 26.43
CA ASP A 507 -99.04 -20.42 25.93
C ASP A 507 -97.55 -20.56 26.40
N GLU A 508 -96.47 -20.01 25.79
CA GLU A 508 -96.10 -19.32 24.51
C GLU A 508 -94.53 -19.42 24.35
N VAL A 509 -93.87 -19.66 23.20
CA VAL A 509 -93.40 -18.78 22.08
C VAL A 509 -91.97 -18.10 22.18
N LEU A 510 -91.06 -18.54 21.26
CA LEU A 510 -89.98 -17.90 20.45
C LEU A 510 -88.71 -17.11 20.96
N GLU A 511 -87.56 -17.52 20.36
CA GLU A 511 -86.49 -16.77 19.59
C GLU A 511 -85.14 -16.17 20.11
N LYS A 512 -84.08 -16.39 19.26
CA LYS A 512 -82.87 -15.59 18.86
C LYS A 512 -81.75 -15.22 19.89
N VAL A 513 -80.52 -14.76 19.53
CA VAL A 513 -79.47 -15.13 18.52
C VAL A 513 -78.10 -14.46 18.90
N GLU A 514 -76.98 -15.05 18.42
CA GLU A 514 -75.51 -14.72 18.43
C GLU A 514 -74.88 -13.34 18.82
N SER A 515 -73.66 -13.35 19.41
CA SER A 515 -72.36 -12.93 18.75
C SER A 515 -71.17 -12.58 19.71
N LYS A 516 -69.92 -12.54 19.17
CA LYS A 516 -68.57 -12.26 19.78
C LYS A 516 -67.59 -11.86 18.64
N PRO A 517 -66.32 -11.41 18.85
CA PRO A 517 -65.69 -10.58 19.91
C PRO A 517 -64.84 -9.39 19.33
N MET A 518 -63.93 -8.77 20.11
CA MET A 518 -63.16 -7.55 19.79
C MET A 518 -61.62 -7.72 19.97
N PRO A 519 -60.72 -7.04 19.21
CA PRO A 519 -59.24 -7.17 19.31
C PRO A 519 -58.49 -6.03 20.09
N PRO A 520 -57.16 -6.16 20.36
CA PRO A 520 -56.43 -5.42 21.43
C PRO A 520 -55.52 -4.22 20.97
N PRO A 521 -54.86 -3.45 21.89
CA PRO A 521 -54.31 -2.09 21.64
C PRO A 521 -52.77 -2.00 21.35
N PRO A 522 -52.25 -0.82 20.92
CA PRO A 522 -50.85 -0.63 20.46
C PRO A 522 -49.84 -0.09 21.52
N PRO A 523 -48.51 -0.14 21.24
CA PRO A 523 -47.42 0.24 22.17
C PRO A 523 -46.89 1.71 22.05
N PRO A 524 -46.08 2.20 23.02
CA PRO A 524 -45.62 3.60 23.11
C PRO A 524 -44.27 3.94 22.43
N PRO A 525 -43.93 5.24 22.24
CA PRO A 525 -42.75 5.71 21.47
C PRO A 525 -41.43 5.86 22.29
N PRO A 526 -40.27 6.11 21.63
CA PRO A 526 -38.93 6.02 22.23
C PRO A 526 -38.37 7.32 22.84
N LEU A 527 -37.34 7.17 23.69
CA LEU A 527 -36.58 8.24 24.36
C LEU A 527 -35.33 8.68 23.57
N ALA A 528 -34.88 9.92 23.81
CA ALA A 528 -33.76 10.57 23.13
C ALA A 528 -32.36 10.27 23.74
N PRO A 529 -31.26 10.40 22.97
CA PRO A 529 -29.88 10.14 23.44
C PRO A 529 -29.21 11.37 24.10
N PRO A 530 -28.19 11.17 24.97
CA PRO A 530 -27.43 12.23 25.62
C PRO A 530 -26.25 12.77 24.75
N PRO A 531 -25.70 13.96 25.06
CA PRO A 531 -24.66 14.62 24.26
C PRO A 531 -23.22 14.16 24.58
N PRO A 532 -22.25 14.39 23.66
CA PRO A 532 -20.84 13.99 23.83
C PRO A 532 -20.01 14.97 24.71
N PRO A 533 -18.87 14.54 25.28
CA PRO A 533 -18.02 15.37 26.14
C PRO A 533 -17.21 16.44 25.39
N CYS A 534 -16.94 17.57 26.05
CA CYS A 534 -16.12 18.66 25.52
C CYS A 534 -14.61 18.34 25.50
N LEU A 535 -13.92 18.84 24.48
CA LEU A 535 -12.45 18.86 24.37
C LEU A 535 -11.84 19.92 25.30
N MET A 536 -10.75 19.59 26.00
CA MET A 536 -9.93 20.58 26.70
C MET A 536 -8.93 21.24 25.73
N PRO A 537 -8.63 22.55 25.87
CA PRO A 537 -7.62 23.21 25.05
C PRO A 537 -6.20 22.83 25.49
N ALA A 538 -5.32 22.56 24.51
CA ALA A 538 -3.91 22.30 24.75
C ALA A 538 -3.14 23.59 25.12
N ALA A 539 -2.20 23.48 26.05
CA ALA A 539 -1.32 24.59 26.44
C ALA A 539 -0.28 24.90 25.34
N PRO A 540 0.16 26.17 25.19
CA PRO A 540 1.21 26.54 24.24
C PRO A 540 2.59 26.02 24.68
N PRO A 541 3.48 25.68 23.74
CA PRO A 541 4.84 25.24 24.07
C PRO A 541 5.71 26.40 24.59
N PRO A 542 6.63 26.15 25.55
CA PRO A 542 7.51 27.18 26.08
C PRO A 542 8.54 27.67 25.03
N MET A 543 8.88 28.95 25.10
CA MET A 543 9.90 29.58 24.26
C MET A 543 11.28 28.93 24.46
N LYS A 544 12.02 28.75 23.36
CA LYS A 544 13.42 28.29 23.40
C LYS A 544 14.33 29.40 23.91
N VAL A 545 15.12 29.11 24.92
CA VAL A 545 16.29 29.92 25.31
C VAL A 545 17.51 29.31 24.62
N GLU A 546 18.11 30.02 23.67
CA GLU A 546 19.34 29.57 23.01
C GLU A 546 20.57 29.85 23.89
N ILE A 547 21.31 28.80 24.24
CA ILE A 547 22.56 28.93 25.01
C ILE A 547 23.72 29.12 24.04
N ILE A 548 24.19 30.36 23.92
CA ILE A 548 25.34 30.72 23.05
C ILE A 548 26.65 30.38 23.78
N LYS A 549 27.46 29.47 23.21
CA LYS A 549 28.82 29.17 23.70
C LYS A 549 29.85 30.16 23.13
N ASN A 550 30.70 30.71 24.00
CA ASN A 550 31.79 31.63 23.63
C ASN A 550 33.04 30.86 23.11
N VAL A 551 33.07 30.52 21.82
CA VAL A 551 34.23 29.88 21.16
C VAL A 551 35.21 30.96 20.64
N PRO A 552 36.56 30.81 20.77
CA PRO A 552 37.56 31.77 20.25
C PRO A 552 37.60 31.87 18.71
N GLN A 553 38.04 33.01 18.16
CA GLN A 553 38.02 33.28 16.71
C GLN A 553 39.33 32.87 15.99
N PRO A 554 39.29 31.97 14.98
CA PRO A 554 40.44 31.72 14.12
C PRO A 554 40.69 32.90 13.16
N SER A 555 41.94 33.07 12.73
CA SER A 555 42.37 34.23 11.92
C SER A 555 42.03 34.07 10.44
N ASN A 556 41.89 32.82 9.96
CA ASN A 556 41.62 32.48 8.56
C ASN A 556 40.41 31.52 8.42
N PRO A 557 39.72 31.49 7.26
CA PRO A 557 38.62 30.56 7.01
C PRO A 557 39.11 29.12 6.80
N LEU A 558 38.82 28.24 7.76
CA LEU A 558 39.23 26.82 7.77
C LEU A 558 38.21 25.91 7.03
N LYS A 559 38.66 24.73 6.59
CA LYS A 559 37.77 23.69 6.03
C LYS A 559 36.91 23.05 7.13
N SER A 560 35.59 23.02 6.92
CA SER A 560 34.61 22.50 7.88
C SER A 560 34.69 21.00 8.13
N PHE A 561 34.56 20.57 9.39
CA PHE A 561 34.45 19.17 9.80
C PHE A 561 33.00 18.68 9.72
N ASN A 562 32.74 17.63 8.94
CA ASN A 562 31.38 17.16 8.59
C ASN A 562 30.77 16.19 9.62
N TRP A 563 30.70 16.62 10.89
CA TRP A 563 30.03 15.87 11.95
C TRP A 563 28.51 16.04 11.98
N SER A 564 27.82 15.14 12.71
CA SER A 564 26.38 15.18 12.89
C SER A 564 26.00 15.59 14.33
N LYS A 565 25.60 16.86 14.52
CA LYS A 565 25.14 17.42 15.82
C LYS A 565 23.91 16.65 16.32
N ILE A 566 23.86 16.42 17.64
CA ILE A 566 22.66 15.90 18.32
C ILE A 566 21.75 17.09 18.71
N PRO A 567 20.44 17.06 18.37
CA PRO A 567 19.49 18.09 18.80
C PRO A 567 19.39 18.17 20.32
N GLU A 568 19.28 19.38 20.87
CA GLU A 568 19.34 19.63 22.32
C GLU A 568 18.25 18.89 23.12
N GLN A 569 17.08 18.67 22.51
CA GLN A 569 15.96 17.89 23.08
C GLN A 569 16.30 16.41 23.30
N LYS A 570 17.42 15.91 22.74
CA LYS A 570 17.87 14.51 22.83
C LYS A 570 19.19 14.36 23.62
N LEU A 571 19.61 15.38 24.38
CA LEU A 571 20.84 15.32 25.19
C LEU A 571 20.64 14.67 26.56
N GLN A 572 19.44 14.75 27.14
CA GLN A 572 19.14 14.12 28.43
C GLN A 572 19.32 12.60 28.36
N GLY A 573 20.01 12.03 29.35
CA GLY A 573 20.36 10.60 29.38
C GLY A 573 21.53 10.20 28.47
N THR A 574 22.28 11.16 27.91
CA THR A 574 23.47 10.90 27.08
C THR A 574 24.74 11.44 27.73
N ILE A 575 25.90 10.91 27.35
CA ILE A 575 27.21 11.36 27.86
C ILE A 575 27.46 12.87 27.70
N TRP A 576 26.79 13.49 26.73
CA TRP A 576 26.91 14.91 26.39
C TRP A 576 26.30 15.86 27.42
N SER A 577 25.42 15.39 28.31
CA SER A 577 24.89 16.22 29.41
C SER A 577 25.88 16.42 30.57
N GLU A 578 27.02 15.74 30.54
CA GLU A 578 28.01 15.67 31.62
C GLU A 578 29.40 16.21 31.22
N LEU A 579 29.52 16.87 30.06
CA LEU A 579 30.79 17.34 29.47
C LEU A 579 30.83 18.88 29.33
N ASP A 580 31.99 19.48 29.57
CA ASP A 580 32.21 20.94 29.52
C ASP A 580 33.47 21.28 28.71
N ASP A 581 33.27 21.43 27.40
CA ASP A 581 34.30 21.74 26.42
C ASP A 581 34.91 23.15 26.57
N THR A 582 34.27 24.07 27.31
CA THR A 582 34.68 25.47 27.36
C THR A 582 36.02 25.71 28.05
N LYS A 583 36.41 24.84 28.98
CA LYS A 583 37.67 24.96 29.75
C LYS A 583 38.90 24.51 28.96
N LEU A 584 38.73 23.80 27.85
CA LEU A 584 39.83 23.27 27.03
C LEU A 584 40.51 24.34 26.16
N TYR A 585 39.80 25.42 25.82
CA TYR A 585 40.33 26.48 24.94
C TYR A 585 41.55 27.22 25.52
N ASN A 586 41.69 27.26 26.84
CA ASN A 586 42.85 27.87 27.51
C ASN A 586 44.11 26.97 27.49
N VAL A 587 44.00 25.71 27.03
CA VAL A 587 45.05 24.69 27.09
C VAL A 587 45.44 24.18 25.69
N MET A 588 44.73 24.58 24.63
CA MET A 588 45.05 24.23 23.25
C MET A 588 45.79 25.39 22.55
N ASP A 589 46.85 25.09 21.81
CA ASP A 589 47.67 26.09 21.12
C ASP A 589 47.07 26.44 19.74
N LEU A 590 46.29 27.52 19.72
CA LEU A 590 45.39 27.87 18.62
C LEU A 590 46.09 28.40 17.36
N GLU A 591 47.30 28.98 17.48
CA GLU A 591 48.04 29.56 16.34
C GLU A 591 48.54 28.50 15.35
N SER A 592 48.75 27.26 15.83
CA SER A 592 49.22 26.15 15.00
C SER A 592 48.21 25.72 13.93
N ILE A 593 46.90 25.89 14.19
CA ILE A 593 45.81 25.42 13.32
C ILE A 593 45.67 26.28 12.06
N ASP A 594 45.82 27.61 12.20
CA ASP A 594 45.68 28.56 11.08
C ASP A 594 46.72 28.33 9.97
N LYS A 595 47.91 27.81 10.33
CA LYS A 595 48.95 27.42 9.35
C LYS A 595 48.65 26.11 8.63
N ILE A 596 47.81 25.23 9.19
CA ILE A 596 47.71 23.83 8.73
C ILE A 596 46.60 23.61 7.68
N PHE A 597 45.55 24.44 7.59
CA PHE A 597 44.35 24.10 6.77
C PHE A 597 44.01 25.05 5.58
N CYS A 598 44.98 25.75 4.97
CA CYS A 598 44.80 26.54 3.73
C CYS A 598 44.86 25.71 2.41
N ALA A 599 43.79 25.69 1.61
CA ALA A 599 43.51 24.68 0.56
C ALA A 599 44.15 24.87 -0.84
N TYR A 600 44.75 23.82 -1.45
CA TYR A 600 44.79 23.55 -2.91
C TYR A 600 45.09 22.04 -3.26
N GLN A 601 45.31 21.68 -4.54
CA GLN A 601 44.83 20.44 -5.24
C GLN A 601 45.75 19.17 -5.43
N LYS A 602 45.07 18.05 -5.80
CA LYS A 602 45.31 17.06 -6.92
C LYS A 602 45.91 15.63 -6.70
N ASN A 603 45.07 14.64 -7.10
CA ASN A 603 45.21 13.35 -7.85
C ASN A 603 46.22 12.20 -7.51
N GLY A 604 45.77 10.95 -7.74
CA GLY A 604 46.55 9.67 -7.83
C GLY A 604 45.64 8.42 -7.81
N VAL A 605 45.92 7.34 -8.57
CA VAL A 605 44.98 6.21 -8.89
C VAL A 605 45.67 4.81 -8.90
N SER A 606 44.87 3.71 -8.92
CA SER A 606 45.10 2.28 -9.34
C SER A 606 44.81 1.21 -8.24
N ALA A 607 44.07 0.09 -8.38
CA ALA A 607 43.94 -0.99 -9.41
C ALA A 607 44.98 -2.14 -9.21
N GLU A 608 44.75 -3.48 -9.26
CA GLU A 608 43.66 -4.47 -9.62
C GLU A 608 43.65 -5.68 -8.61
N GLY A 609 42.88 -6.79 -8.66
CA GLY A 609 41.69 -7.24 -9.45
C GLY A 609 41.76 -8.66 -10.11
N SER A 610 41.16 -9.75 -9.55
CA SER A 610 40.96 -11.05 -10.27
C SER A 610 39.97 -12.09 -9.61
N ILE A 611 39.35 -12.97 -10.43
CA ILE A 611 38.39 -14.08 -10.15
C ILE A 611 38.72 -15.19 -11.22
N GLU A 612 38.59 -16.54 -11.09
CA GLU A 612 37.37 -17.39 -11.06
C GLU A 612 37.78 -18.90 -11.21
N ASP A 613 36.94 -19.83 -10.74
CA ASP A 613 37.02 -21.31 -10.96
C ASP A 613 35.93 -21.79 -11.96
N LEU A 614 36.08 -22.99 -12.60
CA LEU A 614 35.07 -24.08 -12.67
C LEU A 614 35.18 -25.11 -13.83
N ARG A 615 34.48 -26.25 -13.63
CA ARG A 615 34.02 -27.33 -14.56
C ARG A 615 34.99 -28.54 -14.69
N THR A 616 34.55 -29.81 -14.86
CA THR A 616 33.36 -30.40 -15.53
C THR A 616 32.80 -31.70 -14.86
N LEU A 617 31.72 -32.27 -15.42
CA LEU A 617 30.95 -33.46 -14.93
C LEU A 617 31.14 -34.74 -15.79
N GLY A 618 30.81 -35.93 -15.25
CA GLY A 618 30.85 -37.23 -15.96
C GLY A 618 29.66 -38.18 -15.68
N LYS A 619 29.23 -38.93 -16.71
CA LYS A 619 27.98 -39.74 -16.86
C LYS A 619 27.95 -41.08 -16.08
N ASN A 620 26.75 -41.60 -15.70
CA ASN A 620 26.09 -42.78 -16.35
C ASN A 620 24.87 -43.44 -15.64
N LYS A 621 24.02 -44.07 -16.48
CA LYS A 621 23.01 -45.15 -16.30
C LYS A 621 21.87 -45.02 -15.26
N LYS A 622 20.63 -45.15 -15.76
CA LYS A 622 19.37 -45.29 -15.00
C LYS A 622 19.07 -46.74 -14.60
N THR A 623 18.49 -46.92 -13.41
CA THR A 623 17.55 -48.00 -13.07
C THR A 623 16.20 -47.36 -12.71
N MET A 624 15.09 -48.06 -12.94
CA MET A 624 13.75 -47.56 -12.59
C MET A 624 13.60 -47.53 -11.05
N SER A 625 13.18 -46.40 -10.52
CA SER A 625 12.83 -46.16 -9.12
C SER A 625 11.59 -45.27 -9.13
N VAL A 626 10.71 -45.43 -8.13
CA VAL A 626 9.50 -44.61 -7.99
C VAL A 626 9.85 -43.18 -7.56
N ILE A 627 11.06 -42.98 -7.03
CA ILE A 627 11.61 -41.73 -6.54
C ILE A 627 12.69 -41.25 -7.53
N ASP A 628 12.88 -39.93 -7.66
CA ASP A 628 13.85 -39.36 -8.59
C ASP A 628 15.23 -40.05 -8.47
N SER A 629 15.80 -40.43 -9.62
CA SER A 629 17.02 -41.25 -9.68
C SER A 629 18.20 -40.64 -8.93
N ARG A 630 18.29 -39.31 -8.82
CA ARG A 630 19.35 -38.61 -8.09
C ARG A 630 19.13 -38.69 -6.58
N ARG A 631 17.89 -38.56 -6.12
CA ARG A 631 17.53 -38.71 -4.70
C ARG A 631 17.70 -40.15 -4.23
N ALA A 632 17.26 -41.14 -5.02
CA ALA A 632 17.44 -42.56 -4.75
C ALA A 632 18.93 -42.96 -4.69
N GLN A 633 19.75 -42.45 -5.63
CA GLN A 633 21.20 -42.69 -5.62
C GLN A 633 21.88 -42.08 -4.39
N ASN A 634 21.57 -40.82 -4.05
CA ASN A 634 22.16 -40.16 -2.89
C ASN A 634 21.72 -40.82 -1.55
N CYS A 635 20.47 -41.27 -1.46
CA CYS A 635 19.97 -42.06 -0.32
C CYS A 635 20.71 -43.41 -0.20
N THR A 636 20.94 -44.10 -1.31
CA THR A 636 21.70 -45.36 -1.31
C THR A 636 23.16 -45.15 -0.88
N ILE A 637 23.78 -44.02 -1.26
CA ILE A 637 25.12 -43.61 -0.82
C ILE A 637 25.15 -43.25 0.68
N LEU A 638 24.06 -42.68 1.23
CA LEU A 638 23.93 -42.48 2.67
C LEU A 638 23.88 -43.83 3.40
N LEU A 639 23.00 -44.73 3.00
CA LEU A 639 22.81 -46.03 3.65
C LEU A 639 24.07 -46.91 3.64
N SER A 640 24.91 -46.81 2.59
CA SER A 640 26.20 -47.50 2.56
C SER A 640 27.25 -46.89 3.50
N LYS A 641 27.18 -45.58 3.78
CA LYS A 641 28.03 -44.88 4.76
C LYS A 641 27.58 -45.12 6.21
N LEU A 642 26.28 -45.22 6.46
CA LEU A 642 25.74 -45.47 7.80
C LEU A 642 26.11 -46.85 8.36
N LYS A 643 26.34 -47.86 7.50
CA LYS A 643 26.69 -49.25 7.86
C LYS A 643 25.73 -49.97 8.82
N LEU A 644 24.55 -49.40 9.04
CA LEU A 644 23.43 -50.01 9.78
C LEU A 644 22.41 -50.59 8.80
N SER A 645 21.69 -51.63 9.22
CA SER A 645 20.50 -52.08 8.51
C SER A 645 19.31 -51.15 8.78
N ASP A 646 18.36 -51.13 7.83
CA ASP A 646 17.16 -50.27 7.89
C ASP A 646 16.33 -50.54 9.16
N ASN A 647 16.32 -51.79 9.63
CA ASN A 647 15.71 -52.23 10.90
C ASN A 647 16.46 -51.69 12.13
N GLU A 648 17.79 -51.64 12.12
CA GLU A 648 18.58 -51.06 13.22
C GLU A 648 18.37 -49.54 13.29
N ILE A 649 18.41 -48.84 12.15
CA ILE A 649 18.12 -47.39 12.07
C ILE A 649 16.74 -47.10 12.68
N THR A 650 15.72 -47.87 12.28
CA THR A 650 14.35 -47.76 12.79
C THR A 650 14.26 -47.96 14.31
N ARG A 651 14.86 -49.03 14.86
CA ARG A 651 14.88 -49.29 16.32
C ARG A 651 15.64 -48.21 17.09
N THR A 652 16.76 -47.72 16.55
CA THR A 652 17.56 -46.68 17.19
C THR A 652 16.81 -45.35 17.24
N ILE A 653 16.04 -44.99 16.21
CA ILE A 653 15.20 -43.78 16.21
C ILE A 653 13.99 -43.92 17.14
N LEU A 654 13.33 -45.10 17.15
CA LEU A 654 12.23 -45.38 18.08
C LEU A 654 12.67 -45.31 19.55
N SER A 655 13.88 -45.77 19.86
CA SER A 655 14.47 -45.68 21.21
C SER A 655 15.15 -44.33 21.52
N MET A 656 15.02 -43.33 20.65
CA MET A 656 15.66 -41.99 20.78
C MET A 656 17.18 -42.06 21.00
N ASP A 657 17.81 -43.05 20.36
CA ASP A 657 19.25 -43.32 20.35
C ASP A 657 19.89 -43.38 21.74
N GLN A 658 19.25 -44.13 22.66
CA GLN A 658 19.76 -44.39 24.02
C GLN A 658 21.19 -44.96 24.04
N GLN A 659 21.57 -45.73 23.02
CA GLN A 659 22.90 -46.33 22.89
C GLN A 659 23.93 -45.39 22.20
N ASN A 660 23.52 -44.17 21.80
CA ASN A 660 24.35 -43.14 21.18
C ASN A 660 25.09 -43.61 19.90
N ILE A 661 24.42 -44.46 19.11
CA ILE A 661 24.93 -45.06 17.87
C ILE A 661 24.89 -44.05 16.70
N LEU A 662 23.90 -43.16 16.67
CA LEU A 662 23.75 -42.17 15.59
C LEU A 662 24.55 -40.90 15.91
N HIS A 663 25.73 -40.74 15.31
CA HIS A 663 26.48 -39.48 15.39
C HIS A 663 25.67 -38.30 14.81
N ILE A 664 25.97 -37.07 15.23
CA ILE A 664 25.24 -35.86 14.81
C ILE A 664 25.12 -35.75 13.28
N ASP A 665 26.22 -36.01 12.55
CA ASP A 665 26.25 -35.97 11.09
C ASP A 665 25.33 -37.03 10.45
N MET A 666 25.19 -38.20 11.09
CA MET A 666 24.30 -39.28 10.64
C MET A 666 22.84 -38.84 10.78
N VAL A 667 22.49 -38.22 11.91
CA VAL A 667 21.15 -37.64 12.14
C VAL A 667 20.87 -36.49 11.16
N GLU A 668 21.85 -35.62 10.88
CA GLU A 668 21.72 -34.55 9.87
C GLU A 668 21.54 -35.09 8.45
N GLN A 669 22.20 -36.19 8.07
CA GLN A 669 21.93 -36.79 6.77
C GLN A 669 20.56 -37.47 6.72
N LEU A 670 20.13 -38.17 7.78
CA LEU A 670 18.81 -38.82 7.83
C LEU A 670 17.66 -37.81 7.71
N LEU A 671 17.79 -36.62 8.32
CA LEU A 671 16.84 -35.51 8.17
C LEU A 671 16.66 -35.00 6.72
N LYS A 672 17.57 -35.32 5.79
CA LYS A 672 17.45 -34.95 4.37
C LYS A 672 16.64 -35.97 3.55
N TYR A 673 16.30 -37.12 4.12
CA TYR A 673 15.60 -38.21 3.45
C TYR A 673 14.33 -38.61 4.21
N ILE A 674 13.48 -37.61 4.47
CA ILE A 674 12.13 -37.81 5.00
C ILE A 674 11.19 -37.97 3.79
N PRO A 675 10.36 -39.03 3.70
CA PRO A 675 9.37 -39.17 2.63
C PRO A 675 8.23 -38.17 2.84
N SER A 676 7.74 -37.54 1.77
CA SER A 676 6.51 -36.74 1.85
C SER A 676 5.28 -37.62 2.08
N SER A 677 4.16 -37.03 2.49
CA SER A 677 2.90 -37.79 2.68
C SER A 677 2.40 -38.44 1.39
N GLU A 678 2.68 -37.84 0.23
CA GLU A 678 2.34 -38.37 -1.09
C GLU A 678 3.27 -39.52 -1.47
N GLU A 679 4.58 -39.37 -1.23
CA GLU A 679 5.58 -40.43 -1.46
C GLU A 679 5.33 -41.64 -0.56
N ALA A 680 4.95 -41.43 0.70
CA ALA A 680 4.59 -42.49 1.63
C ALA A 680 3.39 -43.31 1.12
N ALA A 681 2.37 -42.66 0.55
CA ALA A 681 1.21 -43.33 -0.04
C ALA A 681 1.58 -44.08 -1.35
N LEU A 682 2.40 -43.47 -2.21
CA LEU A 682 2.89 -44.09 -3.45
C LEU A 682 3.73 -45.34 -3.18
N LEU A 683 4.59 -45.31 -2.16
CA LEU A 683 5.39 -46.46 -1.72
C LEU A 683 4.52 -47.58 -1.12
N ASP A 684 3.43 -47.24 -0.42
CA ASP A 684 2.49 -48.21 0.15
C ASP A 684 1.70 -48.97 -0.94
N ILE A 685 1.25 -48.25 -1.98
CA ILE A 685 0.58 -48.81 -3.15
C ILE A 685 1.49 -49.78 -3.91
N HIS A 686 2.75 -49.41 -4.13
CA HIS A 686 3.72 -50.19 -4.92
C HIS A 686 4.62 -51.12 -4.07
N GLN A 687 4.24 -51.41 -2.83
CA GLN A 687 5.09 -52.15 -1.85
C GLN A 687 5.64 -53.51 -2.34
N LYS A 688 5.00 -54.15 -3.33
CA LYS A 688 5.43 -55.43 -3.93
C LYS A 688 6.42 -55.28 -5.11
N GLU A 689 6.61 -54.06 -5.60
CA GLU A 689 7.41 -53.75 -6.80
C GLU A 689 8.68 -52.93 -6.49
N LEU A 690 8.91 -52.60 -5.20
CA LEU A 690 10.08 -51.84 -4.75
C LEU A 690 11.38 -52.67 -4.92
N GLN A 691 12.20 -52.33 -5.92
CA GLN A 691 13.49 -52.98 -6.19
C GLN A 691 14.72 -52.15 -5.73
N SER A 692 14.52 -50.86 -5.45
CA SER A 692 15.59 -49.93 -5.03
C SER A 692 15.77 -49.96 -3.52
N ARG A 693 17.03 -50.08 -3.05
CA ARG A 693 17.36 -50.02 -1.60
C ARG A 693 16.90 -48.71 -0.95
N ALA A 694 16.92 -47.60 -1.69
CA ALA A 694 16.43 -46.32 -1.19
C ALA A 694 14.91 -46.33 -1.00
N ASP A 695 14.17 -46.94 -1.92
CA ASP A 695 12.70 -46.95 -1.93
C ASP A 695 12.20 -47.87 -0.79
N CYS A 696 12.87 -49.01 -0.59
CA CYS A 696 12.65 -49.89 0.57
C CYS A 696 12.92 -49.18 1.90
N PHE A 697 14.04 -48.45 2.02
CA PHE A 697 14.37 -47.70 3.24
C PHE A 697 13.35 -46.58 3.53
N LEU A 698 13.00 -45.80 2.51
CA LEU A 698 12.02 -44.71 2.61
C LEU A 698 10.61 -45.22 2.98
N TYR A 699 10.25 -46.41 2.50
CA TYR A 699 9.02 -47.10 2.93
C TYR A 699 9.09 -47.55 4.41
N GLN A 700 10.21 -48.12 4.86
CA GLN A 700 10.34 -48.56 6.26
C GLN A 700 10.24 -47.37 7.25
N ILE A 701 10.90 -46.25 6.95
CA ILE A 701 10.84 -45.08 7.83
C ILE A 701 9.49 -44.34 7.78
N SER A 702 8.71 -44.45 6.69
CA SER A 702 7.37 -43.86 6.64
C SER A 702 6.39 -44.52 7.63
N LYS A 703 6.67 -45.75 8.06
CA LYS A 703 5.92 -46.46 9.10
C LYS A 703 6.34 -46.08 10.53
N VAL A 704 7.38 -45.25 10.71
CA VAL A 704 7.82 -44.80 12.04
C VAL A 704 7.00 -43.59 12.48
N PRO A 705 6.23 -43.68 13.58
CA PRO A 705 5.42 -42.55 14.05
C PRO A 705 6.33 -41.40 14.47
N HIS A 706 6.01 -40.19 13.98
CA HIS A 706 6.73 -38.95 14.29
C HIS A 706 8.23 -39.00 13.91
N TYR A 707 8.59 -39.75 12.87
CA TYR A 707 9.99 -39.96 12.44
C TYR A 707 10.81 -38.66 12.33
N GLU A 708 10.24 -37.64 11.67
CA GLU A 708 10.87 -36.34 11.51
C GLU A 708 11.05 -35.62 12.85
N GLN A 709 10.02 -35.58 13.68
CA GLN A 709 10.01 -34.89 14.97
C GLN A 709 11.01 -35.55 15.93
N ARG A 710 11.10 -36.87 15.93
CA ARG A 710 12.10 -37.66 16.67
C ARG A 710 13.52 -37.36 16.22
N LEU A 711 13.79 -37.35 14.91
CA LEU A 711 15.12 -37.00 14.39
C LEU A 711 15.49 -35.54 14.68
N ARG A 712 14.57 -34.59 14.52
CA ARG A 712 14.79 -33.16 14.85
C ARG A 712 15.11 -33.00 16.34
N SER A 713 14.36 -33.68 17.21
CA SER A 713 14.58 -33.69 18.66
C SER A 713 15.93 -34.32 19.05
N LEU A 714 16.32 -35.42 18.40
CA LEU A 714 17.61 -36.08 18.62
C LEU A 714 18.79 -35.22 18.13
N HIS A 715 18.64 -34.57 16.97
CA HIS A 715 19.63 -33.63 16.44
C HIS A 715 19.82 -32.45 17.38
N TYR A 716 18.73 -31.82 17.80
CA TYR A 716 18.73 -30.73 18.77
C TYR A 716 19.45 -31.13 20.07
N LYS A 717 19.08 -32.27 20.67
CA LYS A 717 19.71 -32.82 21.88
C LYS A 717 21.23 -32.97 21.74
N LYS A 718 21.72 -33.47 20.59
CA LYS A 718 23.16 -33.64 20.34
C LYS A 718 23.88 -32.32 20.04
N LYS A 719 23.21 -31.35 19.42
CA LYS A 719 23.80 -30.05 19.04
C LYS A 719 23.80 -29.01 20.18
N PHE A 720 22.86 -29.11 21.12
CA PHE A 720 22.60 -28.10 22.16
C PHE A 720 23.84 -27.66 22.93
N ALA A 721 24.63 -28.60 23.46
CA ALA A 721 25.79 -28.28 24.29
C ALA A 721 26.88 -27.50 23.52
N ALA A 722 27.13 -27.87 22.26
CA ALA A 722 28.08 -27.18 21.39
C ALA A 722 27.60 -25.75 21.06
N SER A 723 26.32 -25.59 20.71
CA SER A 723 25.73 -24.28 20.42
C SER A 723 25.77 -23.34 21.63
N ILE A 724 25.49 -23.83 22.84
CA ILE A 724 25.62 -23.05 24.08
C ILE A 724 27.08 -22.65 24.33
N ALA A 725 28.04 -23.55 24.11
CA ALA A 725 29.47 -23.28 24.29
C ALA A 725 30.00 -22.22 23.30
N GLU A 726 29.46 -22.15 22.09
CA GLU A 726 29.80 -21.14 21.08
C GLU A 726 29.12 -19.77 21.34
N LEU A 727 27.84 -19.77 21.72
CA LEU A 727 27.06 -18.57 21.95
C LEU A 727 27.47 -17.80 23.22
N THR A 728 27.73 -18.53 24.30
CA THR A 728 28.06 -17.94 25.61
C THR A 728 29.22 -16.93 25.56
N PRO A 729 30.40 -17.20 24.96
CA PRO A 729 31.48 -16.23 24.86
C PRO A 729 31.11 -15.02 23.98
N ARG A 730 30.36 -15.23 22.88
CA ARG A 730 29.87 -14.14 22.02
C ARG A 730 28.95 -13.18 22.79
N MET A 731 28.01 -13.72 23.57
CA MET A 731 27.13 -12.91 24.44
C MET A 731 27.91 -12.17 25.54
N ARG A 732 28.86 -12.84 26.20
CA ARG A 732 29.71 -12.23 27.24
C ARG A 732 30.56 -11.09 26.70
N ALA A 733 31.15 -11.25 25.51
CA ALA A 733 31.94 -10.20 24.87
C ALA A 733 31.12 -8.93 24.63
N VAL A 734 29.92 -9.05 24.03
CA VAL A 734 29.02 -7.90 23.78
C VAL A 734 28.57 -7.24 25.09
N LEU A 735 28.16 -8.05 26.08
CA LEU A 735 27.72 -7.57 27.39
C LEU A 735 28.82 -6.76 28.09
N GLU A 736 30.05 -7.26 28.07
CA GLU A 736 31.16 -6.67 28.80
C GLU A 736 31.78 -5.47 28.06
N ALA A 737 31.88 -5.54 26.73
CA ALA A 737 32.18 -4.37 25.90
C ALA A 737 31.20 -3.22 26.14
N SER A 738 29.89 -3.52 26.25
CA SER A 738 28.86 -2.50 26.52
C SER A 738 29.07 -1.81 27.87
N ARG A 739 29.49 -2.54 28.91
CA ARG A 739 29.81 -1.95 30.23
C ARG A 739 31.09 -1.14 30.20
N GLN A 740 32.11 -1.62 29.49
CA GLN A 740 33.42 -0.97 29.39
C GLN A 740 33.31 0.37 28.64
N VAL A 741 32.61 0.39 27.50
CA VAL A 741 32.30 1.63 26.75
C VAL A 741 31.53 2.64 27.60
N ALA A 742 30.55 2.19 28.40
CA ALA A 742 29.77 3.08 29.27
C ALA A 742 30.58 3.66 30.45
N ARG A 743 31.68 3.01 30.86
CA ARG A 743 32.45 3.37 32.07
C ARG A 743 33.83 3.98 31.78
N SER A 744 34.35 3.86 30.55
CA SER A 744 35.68 4.36 30.19
C SER A 744 35.80 5.87 30.41
N ARG A 745 36.78 6.25 31.23
CA ARG A 745 37.11 7.66 31.48
C ARG A 745 37.97 8.21 30.34
N ARG A 746 38.85 7.38 29.76
CA ARG A 746 39.70 7.75 28.62
C ARG A 746 38.85 8.06 27.37
N LEU A 747 37.85 7.22 27.07
CA LEU A 747 36.89 7.48 25.98
C LEU A 747 36.09 8.78 26.18
N ARG A 748 35.59 9.01 27.41
CA ARG A 748 34.88 10.25 27.75
C ARG A 748 35.74 11.49 27.47
N LYS A 749 37.03 11.46 27.83
CA LYS A 749 37.96 12.56 27.57
C LYS A 749 38.25 12.76 26.08
N LEU A 750 38.40 11.66 25.32
CA LEU A 750 38.56 11.71 23.87
C LEU A 750 37.36 12.38 23.18
N LEU A 751 36.14 12.04 23.59
CA LEU A 751 34.91 12.63 23.05
C LEU A 751 34.78 14.13 23.35
N GLU A 752 35.21 14.55 24.54
CA GLU A 752 35.26 15.97 24.94
C GLU A 752 36.26 16.77 24.10
N LEU A 753 37.46 16.22 23.85
CA LEU A 753 38.47 16.85 23.00
C LEU A 753 38.01 16.98 21.55
N VAL A 754 37.36 15.94 20.99
CA VAL A 754 36.76 16.01 19.66
C VAL A 754 35.60 17.01 19.61
N LEU A 755 34.83 17.17 20.69
CA LEU A 755 33.77 18.20 20.79
C LEU A 755 34.36 19.60 20.70
N ALA A 756 35.37 19.91 21.51
CA ALA A 756 36.04 21.21 21.53
C ALA A 756 36.69 21.54 20.17
N LEU A 757 37.40 20.56 19.58
CA LEU A 757 38.10 20.69 18.30
C LEU A 757 37.12 20.87 17.12
N GLY A 758 36.05 20.08 17.08
CA GLY A 758 35.01 20.21 16.05
C GLY A 758 34.23 21.52 16.14
N ASN A 759 34.00 22.04 17.36
CA ASN A 759 33.38 23.35 17.58
C ASN A 759 34.29 24.50 17.13
N TYR A 760 35.61 24.37 17.32
CA TYR A 760 36.59 25.35 16.84
C TYR A 760 36.69 25.37 15.30
N VAL A 761 36.87 24.20 14.68
CA VAL A 761 37.00 24.07 13.21
C VAL A 761 35.71 24.48 12.47
N ASN A 762 34.54 24.32 13.09
CA ASN A 762 33.25 24.70 12.50
C ASN A 762 32.73 26.09 12.93
N ARG A 763 33.54 26.91 13.59
CA ARG A 763 33.11 28.24 14.03
C ARG A 763 32.67 29.10 12.85
N GLY A 764 31.51 29.76 12.98
CA GLY A 764 30.94 30.62 11.93
C GLY A 764 30.17 29.89 10.82
N ASN A 765 30.05 28.56 10.88
CA ASN A 765 29.17 27.80 9.98
C ASN A 765 28.04 27.10 10.77
N ALA A 766 26.98 26.67 10.07
CA ALA A 766 25.79 26.06 10.68
C ALA A 766 26.02 24.70 11.39
N ARG A 767 27.26 24.18 11.36
CA ARG A 767 27.68 22.96 12.07
C ARG A 767 28.49 23.27 13.34
N GLY A 768 28.82 24.53 13.61
CA GLY A 768 29.44 24.96 14.88
C GLY A 768 28.44 24.92 16.05
N ASN A 769 28.91 25.29 17.25
CA ASN A 769 28.10 25.34 18.48
C ASN A 769 27.31 24.04 18.74
N ALA A 770 27.96 22.89 18.57
CA ALA A 770 27.43 21.60 18.95
C ALA A 770 27.56 21.37 20.46
N CYS A 771 26.49 20.85 21.06
CA CYS A 771 26.47 20.39 22.45
C CYS A 771 26.75 18.88 22.57
N GLY A 772 26.84 18.17 21.43
CA GLY A 772 27.15 16.76 21.33
C GLY A 772 27.05 16.28 19.86
N PHE A 773 27.71 15.19 19.52
CA PHE A 773 27.74 14.64 18.16
C PHE A 773 27.48 13.12 18.13
N ARG A 774 27.01 12.60 16.99
CA ARG A 774 26.86 11.13 16.80
C ARG A 774 28.22 10.47 16.67
N LEU A 775 28.48 9.37 17.39
CA LEU A 775 29.78 8.67 17.42
C LEU A 775 30.34 8.30 16.04
N ALA A 776 29.49 8.00 15.05
CA ALA A 776 29.90 7.77 13.66
C ALA A 776 30.70 8.94 13.03
N SER A 777 30.60 10.15 13.59
CA SER A 777 31.40 11.31 13.18
C SER A 777 32.90 11.15 13.47
N LEU A 778 33.30 10.26 14.39
CA LEU A 778 34.70 9.97 14.69
C LEU A 778 35.45 9.42 13.46
N ASN A 779 34.79 8.58 12.66
CA ASN A 779 35.36 8.04 11.42
C ASN A 779 35.68 9.15 10.41
N ARG A 780 34.98 10.30 10.49
CA ARG A 780 35.16 11.45 9.59
C ARG A 780 36.33 12.39 9.98
N LEU A 781 37.03 12.10 11.08
CA LEU A 781 38.25 12.83 11.46
C LEU A 781 39.39 12.65 10.44
N VAL A 782 39.37 11.57 9.66
CA VAL A 782 40.32 11.32 8.56
C VAL A 782 39.99 12.15 7.31
N ASP A 783 38.71 12.47 7.08
CA ASP A 783 38.25 13.22 5.90
C ASP A 783 38.67 14.69 5.92
N THR A 784 38.85 15.25 7.12
CA THR A 784 39.24 16.64 7.32
C THR A 784 40.75 16.77 7.22
N LYS A 785 41.27 16.88 5.99
CA LYS A 785 42.70 16.90 5.69
C LYS A 785 43.33 18.27 5.93
N SER A 786 44.53 18.25 6.53
CA SER A 786 45.50 19.35 6.45
C SER A 786 45.67 19.76 5.00
N SER A 787 45.88 21.05 4.80
CA SER A 787 46.13 21.61 3.49
C SER A 787 47.52 22.25 3.35
N CYS A 788 48.29 22.41 4.44
CA CYS A 788 49.72 22.74 4.37
C CYS A 788 50.62 21.50 4.32
N SER A 789 50.18 20.37 4.89
CA SER A 789 50.95 19.13 4.97
C SER A 789 50.18 17.97 4.32
N LYS A 790 50.67 17.51 3.17
CA LYS A 790 50.07 16.38 2.44
C LYS A 790 50.08 15.13 3.31
N GLY A 791 48.90 14.57 3.57
CA GLY A 791 48.72 13.33 4.33
C GLY A 791 48.25 13.52 5.78
N THR A 792 48.52 14.67 6.40
CA THR A 792 48.04 14.95 7.77
C THR A 792 46.52 15.19 7.75
N THR A 793 45.83 14.71 8.79
CA THR A 793 44.36 14.86 8.94
C THR A 793 44.03 15.40 10.33
N LEU A 794 42.77 15.78 10.56
CA LEU A 794 42.30 16.20 11.87
C LEU A 794 42.49 15.09 12.92
N LEU A 795 42.46 13.81 12.52
CA LEU A 795 42.86 12.69 13.37
C LEU A 795 44.35 12.72 13.75
N HIS A 796 45.25 12.99 12.79
CA HIS A 796 46.70 13.11 13.10
C HIS A 796 46.98 14.27 14.06
N TYR A 797 46.30 15.41 13.87
CA TYR A 797 46.42 16.56 14.78
C TYR A 797 45.84 16.25 16.16
N LEU A 798 44.72 15.53 16.23
CA LEU A 798 44.18 15.02 17.51
C LEU A 798 45.19 14.12 18.21
N VAL A 799 45.78 13.14 17.52
CA VAL A 799 46.81 12.25 18.08
C VAL A 799 48.01 13.05 18.61
N GLN A 800 48.49 14.05 17.88
CA GLN A 800 49.57 14.94 18.33
C GLN A 800 49.20 15.73 19.62
N ILE A 801 47.94 16.15 19.78
CA ILE A 801 47.43 16.75 21.02
C ILE A 801 47.40 15.72 22.16
N LEU A 802 46.99 14.48 21.89
CA LEU A 802 46.97 13.42 22.90
C LEU A 802 48.39 13.08 23.37
N GLU A 803 49.32 12.85 22.44
CA GLU A 803 50.74 12.56 22.74
C GLU A 803 51.43 13.65 23.56
N SER A 804 51.09 14.93 23.30
CA SER A 804 51.73 16.07 23.95
C SER A 804 51.06 16.54 25.25
N ARG A 805 49.74 16.39 25.41
CA ARG A 805 48.99 16.98 26.53
C ARG A 805 48.02 16.03 27.27
N PHE A 806 47.65 14.89 26.70
CA PHE A 806 46.66 13.96 27.27
C PHE A 806 47.08 12.50 27.05
N ARG A 807 48.30 12.16 27.48
CA ARG A 807 48.96 10.89 27.13
C ARG A 807 48.17 9.69 27.65
N GLU A 808 47.48 9.82 28.78
CA GLU A 808 46.60 8.78 29.33
C GLU A 808 45.39 8.46 28.45
N VAL A 809 45.05 9.27 27.45
CA VAL A 809 43.95 8.96 26.51
C VAL A 809 44.41 7.97 25.42
N LEU A 810 45.71 7.78 25.22
CA LEU A 810 46.24 6.84 24.22
C LEU A 810 46.03 5.38 24.62
N ASP A 811 46.07 5.04 25.90
CA ASP A 811 45.83 3.68 26.41
C ASP A 811 44.32 3.35 26.54
N ILE A 812 43.47 3.98 25.73
CA ILE A 812 42.01 3.79 25.70
C ILE A 812 41.58 2.32 25.46
N GLU A 813 42.44 1.50 24.87
CA GLU A 813 42.18 0.07 24.69
C GLU A 813 42.25 -0.73 26.00
N GLU A 814 42.99 -0.25 27.01
CA GLU A 814 43.04 -0.88 28.36
C GLU A 814 41.70 -0.74 29.10
N ASP A 815 40.99 0.38 28.90
CA ASP A 815 39.65 0.61 29.47
C ASP A 815 38.59 -0.32 28.82
N MET A 816 38.84 -0.85 27.62
CA MET A 816 37.82 -1.48 26.76
C MET A 816 38.27 -2.75 25.98
N PRO A 817 38.95 -3.73 26.61
CA PRO A 817 39.54 -4.87 25.90
C PRO A 817 38.54 -5.77 25.16
N HIS A 818 37.26 -5.78 25.54
CA HIS A 818 36.25 -6.64 24.92
C HIS A 818 35.60 -6.03 23.66
N VAL A 819 35.86 -4.76 23.34
CA VAL A 819 35.23 -4.09 22.19
C VAL A 819 35.67 -4.72 20.86
N ARG A 820 36.94 -5.09 20.71
CA ARG A 820 37.47 -5.75 19.49
C ARG A 820 36.83 -7.12 19.23
N THR A 821 36.51 -7.88 20.27
CA THR A 821 35.83 -9.19 20.14
C THR A 821 34.33 -9.02 19.95
N ALA A 822 33.69 -8.10 20.66
CA ALA A 822 32.27 -7.75 20.51
C ALA A 822 31.94 -7.22 19.10
N ALA A 823 32.81 -6.40 18.50
CA ALA A 823 32.60 -5.83 17.16
C ALA A 823 32.54 -6.90 16.04
N ARG A 824 33.02 -8.12 16.30
CA ARG A 824 32.93 -9.27 15.38
C ARG A 824 31.64 -10.09 15.57
N VAL A 825 30.81 -9.76 16.56
CA VAL A 825 29.55 -10.46 16.87
C VAL A 825 28.38 -9.74 16.20
N SER A 826 27.81 -10.37 15.17
CA SER A 826 26.52 -9.94 14.62
C SER A 826 25.40 -10.17 15.64
N MET A 827 24.72 -9.09 16.04
CA MET A 827 23.59 -9.14 16.97
C MET A 827 22.37 -9.86 16.37
N ALA A 828 22.14 -9.71 15.06
CA ALA A 828 21.03 -10.36 14.37
C ALA A 828 21.22 -11.89 14.31
N ASP A 829 22.44 -12.35 14.05
CA ASP A 829 22.76 -13.79 14.07
C ASP A 829 22.70 -14.34 15.50
N LEU A 830 23.24 -13.60 16.48
CA LEU A 830 23.18 -13.97 17.89
C LEU A 830 21.73 -14.12 18.39
N GLN A 831 20.84 -13.20 18.04
CA GLN A 831 19.41 -13.27 18.36
C GLN A 831 18.74 -14.45 17.64
N ARG A 832 19.05 -14.69 16.37
CA ARG A 832 18.50 -15.83 15.59
C ARG A 832 18.93 -17.17 16.17
N GLU A 833 20.20 -17.32 16.52
CA GLU A 833 20.75 -18.54 17.12
C GLU A 833 20.14 -18.82 18.52
N VAL A 834 19.96 -17.79 19.36
CA VAL A 834 19.28 -17.91 20.66
C VAL A 834 17.78 -18.23 20.49
N ALA A 835 17.11 -17.63 19.50
CA ALA A 835 15.72 -17.97 19.17
C ALA A 835 15.59 -19.42 18.68
N ASN A 836 16.52 -19.89 17.84
CA ASN A 836 16.56 -21.28 17.39
C ASN A 836 16.76 -22.26 18.56
N LEU A 837 17.59 -21.92 19.55
CA LEU A 837 17.69 -22.71 20.78
C LEU A 837 16.37 -22.71 21.57
N LYS A 838 15.73 -21.56 21.77
CA LYS A 838 14.45 -21.48 22.49
C LYS A 838 13.36 -22.29 21.79
N ASN A 839 13.24 -22.14 20.47
CA ASN A 839 12.22 -22.83 19.67
C ASN A 839 12.49 -24.34 19.63
N GLY A 840 13.74 -24.77 19.41
CA GLY A 840 14.08 -26.19 19.43
C GLY A 840 13.85 -26.85 20.80
N LEU A 841 14.02 -26.12 21.91
CA LEU A 841 13.63 -26.61 23.23
C LEU A 841 12.10 -26.77 23.36
N GLN A 842 11.32 -25.83 22.81
CA GLN A 842 9.86 -25.93 22.76
C GLN A 842 9.38 -27.07 21.85
N ASP A 843 10.09 -27.36 20.76
CA ASP A 843 9.81 -28.47 19.86
C ASP A 843 10.03 -29.81 20.57
N VAL A 844 11.17 -29.97 21.26
CA VAL A 844 11.43 -31.15 22.11
C VAL A 844 10.40 -31.28 23.22
N GLN A 845 10.01 -30.17 23.87
CA GLN A 845 9.00 -30.16 24.94
C GLN A 845 7.57 -30.47 24.44
N ARG A 846 7.31 -30.41 23.13
CA ARG A 846 6.03 -30.82 22.52
C ARG A 846 6.00 -32.28 22.05
N GLU A 847 7.17 -32.89 21.86
CA GLU A 847 7.33 -34.28 21.43
C GLU A 847 7.59 -35.24 22.62
N ILE A 848 7.95 -34.70 23.79
CA ILE A 848 7.94 -35.37 25.11
C ILE A 848 6.55 -35.25 25.75
#